data_AF-A0A1Q9MW46-F1
#
_entry.id   AF-A0A1Q9MW46-F1
#
_cell.length_a   1.000
_cell.length_b   1.000
_cell.length_c   1.000
_cell.angle_alpha   90.00
_cell.angle_beta   90.00
_cell.angle_gamma   90.00
#
_symmetry.space_group_name_H-M   'P 1'
#
loop_
_entity.id
_entity.type
_entity.pdbx_description
1 polymer ?
#
loop_
_entity_poly.entity_id
_entity_poly.type
_entity_poly.pdbx_seq_one_letter_code
_entity_poly.pdbx_strand_id
1 'polypeptide(L)'
;MSNNRKISKNQVMLMNKLMKTAIVVILGLVIVGISNLYGYAPQGLEMTPYSVPIPAGGDQMEQCWNRSWIGWNPMRATSFYSDDVMNRMTECGGFIYMVGLNETGGDENITLSKWDFAGNNLWNVTWGGFYLEYPIGIWSDGIYIYTCGSVFVYELPYSHCDILLIKWNAMGGVEWSATWDGDGEPAYDRGKAIWGNGTDVFVLGDTIGYSSSDFVLVQFSASDGAIGWNRTWGGWHQEIAEGLYGSGSSLWAVGTTQSWGAGYEDLAIVKWNITTREKVWNATAGAAGSDYGYGVWGNDEEPYIYTVGETAGEHWIIKWDDNAQVISDSKIWFYDTPGANTGRAITGNGTVLYTCGASGIAAHGGATDMTLLQWDLNLNLIDNQTWGYPNVAEQGEIGYSVWCNNTDVVTAGLRLSWLGELYRGDSFLVRWSTGGYIPPYPPTSLSIFINDGVEETGNLNVTLTLSATGATEMCFSNDGNTYSSWEVYTVSKIWELESGVGLKTVFFNARNDTIEAVAPSKDTITYIIPPTELSIIINGGALETSSPNVQLTLSAIGATEMCFSNDGVTYTEWEPYDTSKNWTLESGGGIKTVYFRVRNSTIEAATPVIGTIMPSSELFVPGFPTPILLMVASFAVIYLARQRVKSIEFG
;
A
#
# COMPACT_ATOMS: atom_id res chain seq x y z
N MET A 1 -16.43 71.46 9.25
CA MET A 1 -15.09 70.83 9.41
C MET A 1 -15.33 69.34 9.66
N SER A 2 -15.72 68.55 8.65
CA SER A 2 -14.84 67.75 7.77
C SER A 2 -13.65 67.08 8.47
N ASN A 3 -13.70 65.76 8.65
CA ASN A 3 -12.69 64.82 8.13
C ASN A 3 -13.10 63.35 8.38
N ASN A 4 -14.06 62.86 7.58
CA ASN A 4 -14.24 61.43 7.38
C ASN A 4 -13.25 60.95 6.31
N ARG A 5 -12.08 60.45 6.72
CA ARG A 5 -11.15 59.78 5.80
C ARG A 5 -11.66 58.37 5.52
N LYS A 6 -12.23 58.16 4.33
CA LYS A 6 -12.43 56.83 3.74
C LYS A 6 -11.06 56.20 3.49
N ILE A 7 -10.76 55.10 4.19
CA ILE A 7 -9.60 54.25 3.93
C ILE A 7 -9.84 53.56 2.59
N SER A 8 -8.91 53.70 1.63
CA SER A 8 -9.03 53.08 0.31
C SER A 8 -8.76 51.57 0.40
N LYS A 9 -9.36 50.77 -0.50
CA LYS A 9 -9.11 49.30 -0.59
C LYS A 9 -7.61 48.95 -0.65
N ASN A 10 -6.78 49.84 -1.19
CA ASN A 10 -5.33 49.65 -1.25
C ASN A 10 -4.64 49.79 0.12
N GLN A 11 -5.18 50.58 1.05
CA GLN A 11 -4.64 50.69 2.41
C GLN A 11 -5.02 49.49 3.31
N VAL A 12 -6.20 48.90 3.10
CA VAL A 12 -6.59 47.64 3.77
C VAL A 12 -5.74 46.47 3.27
N MET A 13 -5.42 46.44 1.97
CA MET A 13 -4.55 45.41 1.39
C MET A 13 -3.09 45.53 1.88
N LEU A 14 -2.59 46.76 2.10
CA LEU A 14 -1.26 46.99 2.69
C LEU A 14 -1.20 46.60 4.17
N MET A 15 -2.25 46.86 4.95
CA MET A 15 -2.36 46.42 6.36
C MET A 15 -2.40 44.89 6.49
N ASN A 16 -3.12 44.20 5.59
CA ASN A 16 -3.16 42.72 5.59
C ASN A 16 -1.82 42.10 5.17
N LYS A 17 -1.05 42.75 4.29
CA LYS A 17 0.30 42.30 3.93
C LYS A 17 1.28 42.48 5.09
N LEU A 18 1.21 43.61 5.80
CA LEU A 18 2.04 43.89 6.99
C LEU A 18 1.71 42.96 8.17
N MET A 19 0.44 42.61 8.40
CA MET A 19 0.07 41.62 9.43
C MET A 19 0.56 40.20 9.12
N LYS A 20 0.52 39.77 7.85
CA LYS A 20 1.02 38.44 7.46
C LYS A 20 2.54 38.33 7.59
N THR A 21 3.28 39.40 7.31
CA THR A 21 4.73 39.43 7.52
C THR A 21 5.11 39.48 9.01
N ALA A 22 4.33 40.15 9.85
CA ALA A 22 4.58 40.19 11.30
C ALA A 22 4.33 38.84 12.00
N ILE A 23 3.33 38.06 11.56
CA ILE A 23 3.03 36.73 12.12
C ILE A 23 4.13 35.71 11.78
N VAL A 24 4.74 35.81 10.59
CA VAL A 24 5.86 34.93 10.18
C VAL A 24 7.15 35.24 10.97
N VAL A 25 7.38 36.51 11.32
CA VAL A 25 8.55 36.91 12.14
C VAL A 25 8.38 36.52 13.61
N ILE A 26 7.16 36.54 14.16
CA ILE A 26 6.88 36.12 15.54
C ILE A 26 6.95 34.59 15.69
N LEU A 27 6.51 33.81 14.68
CA LEU A 27 6.66 32.35 14.68
C LEU A 27 8.12 31.90 14.46
N GLY A 28 8.92 32.64 13.69
CA GLY A 28 10.35 32.36 13.52
C GLY A 28 11.20 32.62 14.78
N LEU A 29 10.78 33.54 15.65
CA LEU A 29 11.50 33.86 16.90
C LEU A 29 11.18 32.89 18.05
N VAL A 30 10.07 32.16 18.00
CA VAL A 30 9.71 31.15 19.01
C VAL A 30 10.47 29.83 18.79
N ILE A 31 10.90 29.52 17.57
CA ILE A 31 11.64 28.29 17.23
C ILE A 31 13.14 28.38 17.60
N VAL A 32 13.69 29.58 17.76
CA VAL A 32 15.10 29.79 18.16
C VAL A 32 15.28 29.91 19.70
N GLY A 33 14.18 29.97 20.46
CA GLY A 33 14.20 30.23 21.91
C GLY A 33 14.13 29.01 22.85
N ILE A 34 13.91 27.79 22.34
CA ILE A 34 13.70 26.60 23.19
C ILE A 34 14.93 25.68 23.26
N SER A 35 16.01 25.95 22.53
CA SER A 35 17.23 25.14 22.53
C SER A 35 18.28 25.51 23.58
N ASN A 36 17.95 26.27 24.62
CA ASN A 36 18.94 26.74 25.63
C ASN A 36 18.50 26.63 27.11
N LEU A 37 17.69 25.64 27.47
CA LEU A 37 17.56 25.22 28.87
C LEU A 37 17.65 23.69 28.94
N TYR A 38 18.84 23.17 29.24
CA TYR A 38 19.14 22.05 30.14
C TYR A 38 20.60 21.63 29.90
N GLY A 39 21.52 22.47 30.36
CA GLY A 39 22.93 22.13 30.51
C GLY A 39 23.21 21.74 31.96
N TYR A 40 23.53 20.47 32.19
CA TYR A 40 24.41 20.03 33.27
C TYR A 40 25.28 18.91 32.72
N ALA A 41 26.55 19.22 32.45
CA ALA A 41 27.60 18.26 32.17
C ALA A 41 28.52 18.18 33.39
N PRO A 42 29.01 16.99 33.80
CA PRO A 42 30.25 16.88 34.53
C PRO A 42 31.45 16.78 33.58
N GLN A 43 32.59 17.13 34.15
CA GLN A 43 33.81 17.59 33.51
C GLN A 43 34.58 16.54 32.71
N GLY A 44 35.38 17.03 31.76
CA GLY A 44 36.15 16.24 30.83
C GLY A 44 37.48 15.71 31.36
N LEU A 45 38.00 14.75 30.61
CA LEU A 45 39.42 14.42 30.51
C LEU A 45 39.70 14.26 29.01
N GLU A 46 40.38 15.25 28.44
CA GLU A 46 40.91 15.19 27.08
C GLU A 46 42.03 14.14 27.00
N MET A 47 41.96 13.22 26.04
CA MET A 47 43.13 12.49 25.56
C MET A 47 43.31 12.78 24.07
N THR A 48 44.46 13.39 23.76
CA THR A 48 44.96 13.65 22.41
C THR A 48 45.19 12.33 21.65
N PRO A 49 44.90 12.25 20.33
CA PRO A 49 45.14 11.03 19.57
C PRO A 49 46.64 10.80 19.39
N TYR A 50 47.15 9.72 19.99
CA TYR A 50 48.47 9.18 19.74
C TYR A 50 48.37 8.17 18.60
N SER A 51 48.92 8.50 17.43
CA SER A 51 48.98 7.60 16.29
C SER A 51 50.15 6.62 16.44
N VAL A 52 49.84 5.32 16.47
CA VAL A 52 50.81 4.24 16.30
C VAL A 52 50.59 3.64 14.90
N PRO A 53 51.64 3.49 14.07
CA PRO A 53 51.50 2.82 12.77
C PRO A 53 51.52 1.30 12.95
N ILE A 54 50.50 0.61 12.42
CA ILE A 54 50.44 -0.86 12.32
C ILE A 54 50.22 -1.24 10.83
N PRO A 55 50.86 -2.32 10.33
CA PRO A 55 51.16 -2.51 8.91
C PRO A 55 49.96 -2.93 8.05
N ALA A 56 50.01 -2.54 6.77
CA ALA A 56 49.07 -2.92 5.73
C ALA A 56 49.00 -4.45 5.53
N GLY A 57 47.78 -5.01 5.53
CA GLY A 57 47.56 -6.41 5.14
C GLY A 57 46.32 -7.12 5.70
N GLY A 58 45.29 -6.43 6.17
CA GLY A 58 44.02 -7.05 6.55
C GLY A 58 42.86 -6.13 6.18
N ASP A 59 41.90 -6.68 5.43
CA ASP A 59 40.68 -5.98 5.04
C ASP A 59 39.97 -5.44 6.28
N GLN A 60 39.82 -4.11 6.33
CA GLN A 60 39.21 -3.42 7.46
C GLN A 60 37.70 -3.63 7.41
N MET A 61 37.19 -4.37 8.40
CA MET A 61 35.77 -4.35 8.81
C MET A 61 35.37 -2.91 9.13
N GLU A 62 34.53 -2.29 8.30
CA GLU A 62 33.65 -1.23 8.77
C GLU A 62 32.47 -1.89 9.52
N GLN A 63 32.61 -2.03 10.84
CA GLN A 63 31.47 -2.26 11.72
C GLN A 63 30.56 -1.03 11.68
N CYS A 64 29.60 -1.06 10.76
CA CYS A 64 28.62 -0.01 10.62
C CYS A 64 27.47 -0.23 11.63
N TRP A 65 27.55 0.52 12.74
CA TRP A 65 26.47 0.98 13.64
C TRP A 65 25.93 0.02 14.71
N ASN A 66 26.43 0.19 15.93
CA ASN A 66 25.73 -0.15 17.16
C ASN A 66 25.32 1.18 17.84
N ARG A 67 24.13 1.72 17.53
CA ARG A 67 23.54 2.79 18.37
C ARG A 67 22.58 2.14 19.35
N SER A 68 23.12 1.74 20.50
CA SER A 68 22.30 1.48 21.68
C SER A 68 21.54 2.76 22.03
N TRP A 69 20.23 2.71 21.91
CA TRP A 69 19.38 3.79 22.38
C TRP A 69 19.36 3.77 23.91
N ILE A 70 19.80 4.88 24.50
CA ILE A 70 19.71 5.14 25.94
C ILE A 70 18.32 5.72 26.20
N GLY A 71 17.30 4.88 26.11
CA GLY A 71 15.90 5.23 26.37
C GLY A 71 15.02 4.00 26.21
N TRP A 72 14.10 3.79 27.17
CA TRP A 72 13.17 2.65 27.19
C TRP A 72 12.50 2.47 25.82
N ASN A 73 12.83 1.37 25.13
CA ASN A 73 12.21 0.97 23.86
C ASN A 73 10.85 0.30 24.16
N PRO A 74 9.72 0.77 23.59
CA PRO A 74 8.43 0.12 23.76
C PRO A 74 8.29 -1.19 22.98
N MET A 75 9.20 -1.48 22.04
CA MET A 75 9.27 -2.79 21.39
C MET A 75 10.27 -3.67 22.14
N ARG A 76 9.77 -4.52 23.03
CA ARG A 76 10.53 -5.67 23.51
C ARG A 76 10.04 -6.91 22.80
N ALA A 77 10.97 -7.72 22.31
CA ALA A 77 10.73 -9.16 22.16
C ALA A 77 10.74 -9.77 23.58
N THR A 78 9.71 -9.47 24.35
CA THR A 78 9.40 -10.20 25.57
C THR A 78 7.92 -10.54 25.47
N SER A 79 7.61 -11.83 25.53
CA SER A 79 6.45 -12.25 26.30
C SER A 79 6.97 -13.24 27.34
N PHE A 80 6.39 -13.18 28.53
CA PHE A 80 6.78 -13.98 29.68
C PHE A 80 6.23 -15.42 29.63
N TYR A 81 5.57 -15.86 28.55
CA TYR A 81 4.86 -17.14 28.55
C TYR A 81 4.68 -17.90 27.21
N SER A 82 5.31 -17.51 26.09
CA SER A 82 5.32 -18.36 24.91
C SER A 82 6.54 -18.17 24.02
N ASP A 83 7.09 -19.28 23.54
CA ASP A 83 8.28 -19.41 22.71
C ASP A 83 8.13 -18.82 21.27
N ASP A 84 7.14 -17.95 21.04
CA ASP A 84 6.57 -17.62 19.72
C ASP A 84 6.65 -16.12 19.31
N VAL A 85 7.28 -15.24 20.11
CA VAL A 85 7.36 -13.81 19.75
C VAL A 85 8.46 -13.56 18.71
N MET A 86 8.06 -13.38 17.45
CA MET A 86 8.97 -13.22 16.31
C MET A 86 8.86 -11.82 15.70
N ASN A 87 9.93 -11.03 15.70
CA ASN A 87 9.96 -9.78 14.94
C ASN A 87 10.11 -10.09 13.46
N ARG A 88 9.00 -10.09 12.69
CA ARG A 88 9.03 -10.20 11.23
C ARG A 88 9.03 -8.83 10.58
N MET A 89 9.52 -8.79 9.33
CA MET A 89 9.63 -7.53 8.60
C MET A 89 9.23 -7.66 7.13
N THR A 90 8.65 -6.57 6.61
CA THR A 90 8.36 -6.41 5.18
C THR A 90 8.81 -5.06 4.67
N GLU A 91 8.93 -4.95 3.36
CA GLU A 91 9.31 -3.72 2.69
C GLU A 91 8.13 -3.20 1.86
N CYS A 92 7.74 -1.94 2.06
CA CYS A 92 6.57 -1.35 1.43
C CYS A 92 6.81 0.14 1.14
N GLY A 93 6.55 0.58 -0.10
CA GLY A 93 6.53 1.99 -0.48
C GLY A 93 7.74 2.83 -0.07
N GLY A 94 8.96 2.32 -0.17
CA GLY A 94 10.17 3.06 0.23
C GLY A 94 10.73 2.76 1.63
N PHE A 95 10.09 1.89 2.42
CA PHE A 95 10.39 1.72 3.84
C PHE A 95 10.32 0.28 4.30
N ILE A 96 10.93 0.03 5.45
CA ILE A 96 10.85 -1.24 6.17
C ILE A 96 9.80 -1.13 7.26
N TYR A 97 8.97 -2.15 7.38
CA TYR A 97 7.97 -2.27 8.43
C TYR A 97 8.26 -3.53 9.24
N MET A 98 8.16 -3.42 10.57
CA MET A 98 8.29 -4.56 11.47
C MET A 98 7.09 -4.66 12.39
N VAL A 99 6.67 -5.89 12.66
CA VAL A 99 5.60 -6.18 13.62
C VAL A 99 6.20 -6.84 14.88
N GLY A 100 5.65 -6.49 16.03
CA GLY A 100 6.02 -7.06 17.33
C GLY A 100 4.98 -6.71 18.40
N LEU A 101 5.34 -6.86 19.67
CA LEU A 101 4.45 -6.59 20.81
C LEU A 101 4.79 -5.28 21.54
N ASN A 102 3.78 -4.70 22.20
CA ASN A 102 3.97 -3.66 23.21
C ASN A 102 3.29 -4.08 24.52
N GLU A 103 4.09 -4.29 25.57
CA GLU A 103 3.65 -4.79 26.89
C GLU A 103 3.25 -3.66 27.88
N THR A 104 3.03 -2.43 27.43
CA THR A 104 2.72 -1.32 28.34
C THR A 104 1.30 -1.42 28.93
N GLY A 105 1.12 -2.23 29.98
CA GLY A 105 -0.12 -2.24 30.78
C GLY A 105 -0.62 -3.59 31.29
N GLY A 106 0.01 -4.71 30.92
CA GLY A 106 -0.44 -6.06 31.29
C GLY A 106 -1.21 -6.80 30.20
N ASP A 107 -1.54 -6.13 29.09
CA ASP A 107 -2.17 -6.70 27.89
C ASP A 107 -1.15 -6.70 26.73
N GLU A 108 -0.98 -7.84 26.05
CA GLU A 108 -0.08 -7.99 24.89
C GLU A 108 -0.78 -7.46 23.63
N ASN A 109 -0.35 -6.29 23.15
CA ASN A 109 -0.94 -5.63 21.97
C ASN A 109 0.02 -5.66 20.76
N ILE A 110 -0.54 -5.73 19.56
CA ILE A 110 0.22 -5.66 18.30
C ILE A 110 0.83 -4.27 18.13
N THR A 111 2.09 -4.21 17.73
CA THR A 111 2.79 -2.98 17.37
C THR A 111 3.37 -3.09 15.98
N LEU A 112 2.99 -2.14 15.11
CA LEU A 112 3.59 -1.94 13.80
C LEU A 112 4.55 -0.75 13.86
N SER A 113 5.74 -0.94 13.33
CA SER A 113 6.81 0.06 13.32
C SER A 113 7.29 0.32 11.90
N LYS A 114 7.64 1.57 11.60
CA LYS A 114 8.17 1.98 10.29
C LYS A 114 9.60 2.47 10.43
N TRP A 115 10.45 2.06 9.50
CA TRP A 115 11.88 2.30 9.50
C TRP A 115 12.35 2.75 8.11
N ASP A 116 13.34 3.64 8.08
CA ASP A 116 14.09 3.91 6.85
C ASP A 116 15.23 2.89 6.65
N PHE A 117 15.83 2.88 5.45
CA PHE A 117 16.97 2.03 5.12
C PHE A 117 18.27 2.39 5.86
N ALA A 118 18.29 3.54 6.54
CA ALA A 118 19.39 3.89 7.42
C ALA A 118 19.23 3.30 8.83
N GLY A 119 18.16 2.55 9.08
CA GLY A 119 17.89 1.93 10.38
C GLY A 119 17.20 2.86 11.38
N ASN A 120 16.74 4.04 10.96
CA ASN A 120 16.02 4.96 11.84
C ASN A 120 14.55 4.56 11.94
N ASN A 121 14.06 4.37 13.16
CA ASN A 121 12.63 4.27 13.44
C ASN A 121 11.96 5.62 13.17
N LEU A 122 10.94 5.63 12.32
CA LEU A 122 10.18 6.83 11.96
C LEU A 122 8.95 6.99 12.84
N TRP A 123 8.27 5.89 13.14
CA TRP A 123 7.13 5.84 14.06
C TRP A 123 6.78 4.41 14.47
N ASN A 124 5.97 4.30 15.53
CA ASN A 124 5.31 3.06 15.97
C ASN A 124 3.82 3.34 16.17
N VAL A 125 2.98 2.39 15.80
CA VAL A 125 1.54 2.38 16.09
C VAL A 125 1.18 1.08 16.77
N THR A 126 0.24 1.14 17.71
CA THR A 126 -0.26 -0.03 18.44
C THR A 126 -1.71 -0.29 18.09
N TRP A 127 -2.07 -1.56 18.03
CA TRP A 127 -3.43 -2.03 17.82
C TRP A 127 -3.70 -3.20 18.74
N GLY A 128 -4.89 -3.19 19.35
CA GLY A 128 -5.31 -4.19 20.33
C GLY A 128 -6.17 -3.57 21.42
N GLY A 129 -6.60 -4.39 22.36
CA GLY A 129 -7.55 -4.01 23.41
C GLY A 129 -7.33 -4.75 24.73
N PHE A 130 -8.41 -5.31 25.27
CA PHE A 130 -8.39 -6.08 26.53
C PHE A 130 -8.08 -7.57 26.32
N TYR A 131 -7.87 -7.99 25.07
CA TYR A 131 -7.49 -9.34 24.70
C TYR A 131 -5.98 -9.40 24.44
N LEU A 132 -5.40 -10.60 24.44
CA LEU A 132 -3.99 -10.74 24.08
C LEU A 132 -3.91 -10.99 22.57
N GLU A 133 -3.15 -10.16 21.87
CA GLU A 133 -2.93 -10.30 20.45
C GLU A 133 -1.46 -10.59 20.14
N TYR A 134 -1.19 -11.74 19.53
CA TYR A 134 0.14 -12.23 19.21
C TYR A 134 0.40 -12.09 17.70
N PRO A 135 1.13 -11.07 17.24
CA PRO A 135 1.51 -10.98 15.85
C PRO A 135 2.67 -11.92 15.55
N ILE A 136 2.57 -12.66 14.44
CA ILE A 136 3.63 -13.59 14.01
C ILE A 136 4.09 -13.28 12.59
N GLY A 137 3.19 -12.96 11.65
CA GLY A 137 3.52 -12.76 10.24
C GLY A 137 3.33 -11.32 9.77
N ILE A 138 4.12 -10.90 8.77
CA ILE A 138 3.93 -9.63 8.06
C ILE A 138 4.24 -9.79 6.57
N TRP A 139 3.42 -9.16 5.72
CA TRP A 139 3.57 -9.11 4.27
C TRP A 139 3.08 -7.76 3.73
N SER A 140 3.44 -7.41 2.50
CA SER A 140 2.95 -6.19 1.84
C SER A 140 2.79 -6.38 0.35
N ASP A 141 1.77 -5.75 -0.22
CA ASP A 141 1.53 -5.69 -1.67
C ASP A 141 2.31 -4.55 -2.37
N GLY A 142 3.13 -3.81 -1.60
CA GLY A 142 3.87 -2.63 -2.06
C GLY A 142 3.16 -1.30 -1.75
N ILE A 143 1.86 -1.34 -1.44
CA ILE A 143 1.03 -0.17 -1.11
C ILE A 143 0.54 -0.24 0.35
N TYR A 144 0.03 -1.39 0.75
CA TYR A 144 -0.49 -1.71 2.07
C TYR A 144 0.40 -2.73 2.78
N ILE A 145 0.31 -2.73 4.10
CA ILE A 145 0.96 -3.69 4.98
C ILE A 145 -0.12 -4.60 5.55
N TYR A 146 0.19 -5.89 5.68
CA TYR A 146 -0.68 -6.90 6.25
C TYR A 146 0.07 -7.63 7.35
N THR A 147 -0.56 -7.78 8.52
CA THR A 147 0.00 -8.54 9.64
C THR A 147 -0.95 -9.66 10.02
N CYS A 148 -0.42 -10.85 10.27
CA CYS A 148 -1.20 -11.96 10.80
C CYS A 148 -0.70 -12.42 12.17
N GLY A 149 -1.54 -13.15 12.88
CA GLY A 149 -1.25 -13.64 14.21
C GLY A 149 -2.45 -14.33 14.83
N SER A 150 -2.55 -14.19 16.16
CA SER A 150 -3.66 -14.72 16.94
C SER A 150 -4.27 -13.68 17.86
N VAL A 151 -5.57 -13.80 18.12
CA VAL A 151 -6.26 -13.11 19.21
C VAL A 151 -6.71 -14.14 20.24
N PHE A 152 -6.38 -13.93 21.51
CA PHE A 152 -6.76 -14.80 22.62
C PHE A 152 -7.87 -14.15 23.43
N VAL A 153 -9.00 -14.86 23.51
CA VAL A 153 -10.19 -14.41 24.22
C VAL A 153 -10.34 -15.24 25.49
N TYR A 154 -10.34 -14.56 26.63
CA TYR A 154 -10.53 -15.17 27.94
C TYR A 154 -12.00 -15.03 28.39
N GLU A 155 -12.87 -15.89 27.86
CA GLU A 155 -14.27 -15.95 28.25
C GLU A 155 -14.59 -17.24 29.04
N LEU A 156 -15.63 -17.20 29.88
CA LEU A 156 -16.09 -18.39 30.61
C LEU A 156 -17.22 -19.04 29.82
N PRO A 157 -17.26 -20.38 29.66
CA PRO A 157 -16.45 -21.38 30.39
C PRO A 157 -15.13 -21.81 29.72
N TYR A 158 -14.81 -21.33 28.52
CA TYR A 158 -13.61 -21.72 27.77
C TYR A 158 -12.91 -20.51 27.14
N SER A 159 -11.58 -20.48 27.25
CA SER A 159 -10.76 -19.58 26.44
C SER A 159 -10.56 -20.18 25.05
N HIS A 160 -10.58 -19.34 24.03
CA HIS A 160 -10.29 -19.71 22.64
C HIS A 160 -9.24 -18.75 22.05
N CYS A 161 -8.58 -19.17 20.96
CA CYS A 161 -7.77 -18.28 20.15
C CYS A 161 -8.11 -18.40 18.68
N ASP A 162 -8.18 -17.26 18.00
CA ASP A 162 -8.61 -17.19 16.60
C ASP A 162 -7.46 -16.63 15.76
N ILE A 163 -7.40 -17.04 14.49
CA ILE A 163 -6.48 -16.42 13.52
C ILE A 163 -6.89 -14.97 13.31
N LEU A 164 -5.93 -14.06 13.34
CA LEU A 164 -6.12 -12.63 13.12
C LEU A 164 -5.35 -12.18 11.87
N LEU A 165 -5.99 -11.33 11.05
CA LEU A 165 -5.40 -10.61 9.94
C LEU A 165 -5.76 -9.12 10.02
N ILE A 166 -4.77 -8.23 9.86
CA ILE A 166 -4.96 -6.78 9.85
C ILE A 166 -4.35 -6.20 8.58
N LYS A 167 -5.08 -5.32 7.90
CA LYS A 167 -4.58 -4.48 6.82
C LYS A 167 -4.32 -3.07 7.32
N TRP A 168 -3.15 -2.53 6.98
CA TRP A 168 -2.67 -1.22 7.38
C TRP A 168 -2.32 -0.39 6.15
N ASN A 169 -2.57 0.92 6.22
CA ASN A 169 -1.98 1.88 5.28
C ASN A 169 -0.54 2.25 5.67
N ALA A 170 0.17 2.90 4.76
CA ALA A 170 1.57 3.31 4.91
C ALA A 170 1.85 4.35 6.03
N MET A 171 0.79 4.84 6.69
CA MET A 171 0.86 5.75 7.85
C MET A 171 0.54 5.05 9.18
N GLY A 172 0.29 3.73 9.16
CA GLY A 172 -0.03 2.93 10.34
C GLY A 172 -1.50 2.97 10.75
N GLY A 173 -2.39 3.52 9.91
CA GLY A 173 -3.84 3.41 10.12
C GLY A 173 -4.35 2.04 9.68
N VAL A 174 -5.24 1.44 10.46
CA VAL A 174 -5.92 0.19 10.10
C VAL A 174 -7.03 0.48 9.11
N GLU A 175 -6.99 -0.21 7.97
CA GLU A 175 -8.03 -0.17 6.93
C GLU A 175 -9.16 -1.14 7.28
N TRP A 176 -8.79 -2.37 7.68
CA TRP A 176 -9.70 -3.38 8.21
C TRP A 176 -8.93 -4.45 8.99
N SER A 177 -9.66 -5.21 9.79
CA SER A 177 -9.18 -6.42 10.46
C SER A 177 -10.21 -7.53 10.29
N ALA A 178 -9.75 -8.78 10.19
CA ALA A 178 -10.60 -9.96 10.08
C ALA A 178 -10.06 -11.06 11.02
N THR A 179 -10.96 -11.85 11.57
CA THR A 179 -10.62 -13.07 12.31
C THR A 179 -11.15 -14.30 11.61
N TRP A 180 -10.51 -15.45 11.83
CA TRP A 180 -11.00 -16.75 11.41
C TRP A 180 -10.90 -17.73 12.57
N ASP A 181 -12.00 -18.45 12.78
CA ASP A 181 -12.20 -19.46 13.81
C ASP A 181 -12.66 -20.76 13.12
N GLY A 182 -12.14 -21.89 13.58
CA GLY A 182 -12.43 -23.23 13.10
C GLY A 182 -13.79 -23.77 13.57
N ASP A 183 -14.05 -25.05 13.26
CA ASP A 183 -15.28 -25.73 13.67
C ASP A 183 -15.08 -26.42 15.04
N GLY A 184 -15.01 -25.69 16.16
CA GLY A 184 -14.95 -26.33 17.48
C GLY A 184 -14.76 -25.43 18.69
N GLU A 185 -15.18 -25.91 19.86
CA GLU A 185 -14.91 -25.27 21.16
C GLU A 185 -14.46 -26.35 22.15
N PRO A 186 -13.33 -26.19 22.87
CA PRO A 186 -12.35 -25.08 22.78
C PRO A 186 -11.46 -25.19 21.54
N ALA A 187 -11.42 -24.16 20.69
CA ALA A 187 -10.51 -24.07 19.54
C ALA A 187 -9.30 -23.18 19.86
N TYR A 188 -8.15 -23.62 19.35
CA TYR A 188 -6.91 -22.84 19.37
C TYR A 188 -6.40 -22.73 17.94
N ASP A 189 -6.84 -21.70 17.24
CA ASP A 189 -6.42 -21.39 15.87
C ASP A 189 -5.35 -20.30 15.88
N ARG A 190 -4.17 -20.63 15.33
CA ARG A 190 -2.98 -19.76 15.40
C ARG A 190 -2.49 -19.34 14.05
N GLY A 191 -2.43 -18.03 13.78
CA GLY A 191 -1.85 -17.50 12.54
C GLY A 191 -0.32 -17.43 12.63
N LYS A 192 0.39 -18.10 11.72
CA LYS A 192 1.86 -18.27 11.77
C LYS A 192 2.60 -17.61 10.61
N ALA A 193 2.05 -17.66 9.40
CA ALA A 193 2.67 -17.05 8.22
C ALA A 193 1.64 -16.42 7.29
N ILE A 194 2.11 -15.51 6.43
CA ILE A 194 1.25 -14.71 5.55
C ILE A 194 1.91 -14.48 4.19
N TRP A 195 1.11 -14.53 3.14
CA TRP A 195 1.49 -14.17 1.77
C TRP A 195 0.27 -13.68 0.99
N GLY A 196 0.44 -12.80 0.00
CA GLY A 196 -0.66 -12.33 -0.83
C GLY A 196 -0.30 -12.22 -2.32
N ASN A 197 -1.32 -12.18 -3.17
CA ASN A 197 -1.18 -12.03 -4.63
C ASN A 197 -1.72 -10.68 -5.16
N GLY A 198 -2.04 -9.75 -4.26
CA GLY A 198 -2.63 -8.43 -4.56
C GLY A 198 -4.15 -8.41 -4.64
N THR A 199 -4.81 -9.53 -4.93
CA THR A 199 -6.28 -9.67 -4.86
C THR A 199 -6.71 -10.35 -3.56
N ASP A 200 -5.95 -11.34 -3.13
CA ASP A 200 -6.19 -12.15 -1.95
C ASP A 200 -4.96 -12.16 -1.05
N VAL A 201 -5.22 -12.39 0.24
CA VAL A 201 -4.23 -12.60 1.29
C VAL A 201 -4.47 -13.97 1.91
N PHE A 202 -3.41 -14.75 2.06
CA PHE A 202 -3.42 -16.09 2.60
C PHE A 202 -2.70 -16.10 3.93
N VAL A 203 -3.35 -16.64 4.96
CA VAL A 203 -2.75 -16.87 6.27
C VAL A 203 -2.63 -18.37 6.48
N LEU A 204 -1.40 -18.81 6.74
CA LEU A 204 -1.09 -20.16 7.17
C LEU A 204 -1.02 -20.17 8.70
N GLY A 205 -1.54 -21.22 9.29
CA GLY A 205 -1.58 -21.39 10.72
C GLY A 205 -1.79 -22.82 11.16
N ASP A 206 -2.09 -22.95 12.43
CA ASP A 206 -2.49 -24.19 13.08
C ASP A 206 -3.98 -24.11 13.43
N THR A 207 -4.72 -25.19 13.25
CA THR A 207 -6.09 -25.32 13.78
C THR A 207 -6.18 -26.53 14.67
N ILE A 208 -6.74 -26.34 15.88
CA ILE A 208 -6.85 -27.41 16.87
C ILE A 208 -8.30 -27.85 16.98
N GLY A 209 -8.59 -29.07 16.51
CA GLY A 209 -9.80 -29.80 16.85
C GLY A 209 -9.72 -30.48 18.23
N TYR A 210 -10.59 -31.44 18.52
CA TYR A 210 -10.66 -32.11 19.85
C TYR A 210 -9.41 -32.92 20.27
N SER A 211 -8.40 -33.16 19.41
CA SER A 211 -7.27 -34.03 19.77
C SER A 211 -5.89 -33.72 19.17
N SER A 212 -5.79 -33.00 18.05
CA SER A 212 -4.51 -32.66 17.40
C SER A 212 -4.60 -31.37 16.58
N SER A 213 -3.45 -30.70 16.43
CA SER A 213 -3.27 -29.53 15.56
C SER A 213 -3.02 -29.99 14.14
N ASP A 214 -3.69 -29.38 13.16
CA ASP A 214 -3.43 -29.56 11.73
C ASP A 214 -2.95 -28.22 11.13
N PHE A 215 -2.23 -28.25 10.00
CA PHE A 215 -2.03 -27.02 9.23
C PHE A 215 -3.40 -26.51 8.77
N VAL A 216 -3.63 -25.20 8.84
CA VAL A 216 -4.75 -24.53 8.20
C VAL A 216 -4.26 -23.41 7.31
N LEU A 217 -4.78 -23.36 6.08
CA LEU A 217 -4.58 -22.27 5.14
C LEU A 217 -5.92 -21.56 4.93
N VAL A 218 -5.97 -20.27 5.25
CA VAL A 218 -7.18 -19.44 5.14
C VAL A 218 -6.96 -18.33 4.11
N GLN A 219 -7.90 -18.19 3.17
CA GLN A 219 -7.93 -17.09 2.20
C GLN A 219 -8.85 -15.96 2.67
N PHE A 220 -8.33 -14.74 2.60
CA PHE A 220 -9.05 -13.50 2.81
C PHE A 220 -8.99 -12.62 1.55
N SER A 221 -10.08 -11.93 1.24
CA SER A 221 -10.13 -10.89 0.22
C SER A 221 -9.29 -9.68 0.66
N ALA A 222 -8.39 -9.20 -0.21
CA ALA A 222 -7.51 -8.06 0.14
C ALA A 222 -8.27 -6.73 0.21
N SER A 223 -9.45 -6.61 -0.42
CA SER A 223 -10.23 -5.37 -0.43
C SER A 223 -10.96 -5.13 0.89
N ASP A 224 -11.53 -6.16 1.49
CA ASP A 224 -12.48 -6.04 2.60
C ASP A 224 -12.30 -7.07 3.72
N GLY A 225 -11.32 -7.98 3.61
CA GLY A 225 -11.08 -9.02 4.62
C GLY A 225 -12.11 -10.15 4.62
N ALA A 226 -12.99 -10.23 3.62
CA ALA A 226 -13.98 -11.30 3.54
C ALA A 226 -13.29 -12.67 3.38
N ILE A 227 -13.72 -13.67 4.16
CA ILE A 227 -13.17 -15.03 4.10
C ILE A 227 -13.65 -15.73 2.82
N GLY A 228 -12.71 -16.24 2.03
CA GLY A 228 -12.98 -16.97 0.79
C GLY A 228 -13.15 -18.48 0.98
N TRP A 229 -12.05 -19.16 1.31
CA TRP A 229 -12.03 -20.58 1.63
C TRP A 229 -10.92 -20.90 2.63
N ASN A 230 -11.03 -22.05 3.31
CA ASN A 230 -9.96 -22.63 4.10
C ASN A 230 -9.66 -24.08 3.68
N ARG A 231 -8.45 -24.56 3.95
CA ARG A 231 -8.04 -25.95 3.79
C ARG A 231 -7.17 -26.37 4.95
N THR A 232 -7.36 -27.62 5.39
CA THR A 232 -6.49 -28.24 6.38
C THR A 232 -5.60 -29.31 5.77
N TRP A 233 -4.45 -29.52 6.38
CA TRP A 233 -3.59 -30.67 6.12
C TRP A 233 -3.00 -31.16 7.44
N GLY A 234 -3.31 -32.40 7.79
CA GLY A 234 -2.85 -33.03 9.02
C GLY A 234 -3.39 -34.45 9.15
N GLY A 235 -2.92 -35.15 10.18
CA GLY A 235 -3.06 -36.58 10.36
C GLY A 235 -3.64 -36.95 11.73
N TRP A 236 -3.01 -37.93 12.38
CA TRP A 236 -3.46 -38.42 13.69
C TRP A 236 -2.73 -37.77 14.87
N HIS A 237 -1.61 -37.11 14.58
CA HIS A 237 -0.77 -36.42 15.56
C HIS A 237 -0.66 -34.95 15.17
N GLN A 238 0.21 -34.20 15.83
CA GLN A 238 0.29 -32.75 15.65
C GLN A 238 1.07 -32.39 14.39
N GLU A 239 0.53 -31.42 13.67
CA GLU A 239 1.20 -30.67 12.62
C GLU A 239 1.26 -29.19 13.03
N ILE A 240 2.47 -28.62 12.92
CA ILE A 240 2.77 -27.24 13.29
C ILE A 240 3.26 -26.50 12.05
N ALA A 241 2.55 -25.46 11.64
CA ALA A 241 2.85 -24.65 10.47
C ALA A 241 3.76 -23.47 10.84
N GLU A 242 4.71 -23.12 9.97
CA GLU A 242 5.73 -22.09 10.27
C GLU A 242 5.94 -21.09 9.14
N GLY A 243 6.04 -21.55 7.89
CA GLY A 243 6.39 -20.70 6.75
C GLY A 243 5.43 -20.86 5.58
N LEU A 244 5.15 -19.75 4.88
CA LEU A 244 4.31 -19.71 3.69
C LEU A 244 5.00 -18.92 2.58
N TYR A 245 5.03 -19.47 1.38
CA TYR A 245 5.45 -18.80 0.16
C TYR A 245 4.42 -19.03 -0.95
N GLY A 246 4.18 -18.01 -1.78
CA GLY A 246 3.30 -18.13 -2.94
C GLY A 246 3.96 -17.61 -4.21
N SER A 247 3.59 -18.22 -5.33
CA SER A 247 3.99 -17.78 -6.67
C SER A 247 3.00 -18.29 -7.70
N GLY A 248 2.60 -17.40 -8.61
CA GLY A 248 1.59 -17.71 -9.63
C GLY A 248 0.31 -18.28 -9.02
N SER A 249 -0.02 -19.52 -9.37
CA SER A 249 -1.20 -20.23 -8.87
C SER A 249 -0.91 -21.20 -7.71
N SER A 250 0.30 -21.17 -7.14
CA SER A 250 0.76 -22.14 -6.14
C SER A 250 1.08 -21.48 -4.80
N LEU A 251 0.83 -22.21 -3.72
CA LEU A 251 1.24 -21.90 -2.37
C LEU A 251 2.02 -23.09 -1.79
N TRP A 252 3.12 -22.82 -1.11
CA TRP A 252 3.92 -23.80 -0.40
C TRP A 252 3.95 -23.43 1.08
N ALA A 253 3.46 -24.34 1.92
CA ALA A 253 3.61 -24.27 3.36
C ALA A 253 4.69 -25.22 3.83
N VAL A 254 5.47 -24.77 4.81
CA VAL A 254 6.45 -25.57 5.52
C VAL A 254 6.17 -25.55 7.02
N GLY A 255 6.52 -26.64 7.68
CA GLY A 255 6.43 -26.78 9.12
C GLY A 255 6.93 -28.15 9.56
N THR A 256 6.34 -28.68 10.62
CA THR A 256 6.66 -29.99 11.20
C THR A 256 5.42 -30.86 11.27
N THR A 257 5.59 -32.16 11.05
CA THR A 257 4.56 -33.18 11.23
C THR A 257 5.02 -34.25 12.22
N GLN A 258 4.11 -34.70 13.08
CA GLN A 258 4.28 -35.89 13.92
C GLN A 258 3.51 -37.10 13.37
N SER A 259 2.74 -36.90 12.29
CA SER A 259 1.93 -37.94 11.68
C SER A 259 2.69 -38.75 10.61
N TRP A 260 3.74 -38.18 10.01
CA TRP A 260 4.48 -38.81 8.90
C TRP A 260 5.98 -38.55 8.96
N GLY A 261 6.76 -39.53 8.49
CA GLY A 261 8.20 -39.38 8.31
C GLY A 261 9.00 -40.51 8.95
N ALA A 262 10.31 -40.29 9.13
CA ALA A 262 11.24 -41.29 9.63
C ALA A 262 11.46 -41.20 11.15
N GLY A 263 10.99 -40.12 11.79
CA GLY A 263 11.18 -39.81 13.20
C GLY A 263 9.87 -39.57 13.95
N TYR A 264 9.98 -38.92 15.11
CA TYR A 264 8.82 -38.46 15.86
C TYR A 264 8.27 -37.14 15.32
N GLU A 265 9.16 -36.28 14.84
CA GLU A 265 8.87 -34.99 14.22
C GLU A 265 9.72 -34.91 12.96
N ASP A 266 9.07 -34.68 11.82
CA ASP A 266 9.75 -34.53 10.54
C ASP A 266 9.36 -33.21 9.88
N LEU A 267 10.27 -32.61 9.11
CA LEU A 267 9.95 -31.44 8.31
C LEU A 267 8.89 -31.82 7.28
N ALA A 268 7.82 -31.05 7.22
CA ALA A 268 6.75 -31.19 6.23
C ALA A 268 6.73 -30.01 5.27
N ILE A 269 6.45 -30.31 3.99
CA ILE A 269 6.11 -29.31 2.98
C ILE A 269 4.81 -29.72 2.26
N VAL A 270 3.91 -28.76 2.07
CA VAL A 270 2.61 -28.94 1.41
C VAL A 270 2.46 -27.92 0.30
N LYS A 271 2.12 -28.37 -0.91
CA LYS A 271 1.78 -27.51 -2.04
C LYS A 271 0.27 -27.48 -2.27
N TRP A 272 -0.31 -26.30 -2.36
CA TRP A 272 -1.70 -26.08 -2.78
C TRP A 272 -1.79 -25.28 -4.08
N ASN A 273 -2.89 -25.47 -4.80
CA ASN A 273 -3.26 -24.64 -5.93
C ASN A 273 -4.31 -23.62 -5.51
N ILE A 274 -4.04 -22.33 -5.73
CA ILE A 274 -4.90 -21.21 -5.35
C ILE A 274 -6.24 -21.26 -6.12
N THR A 275 -6.19 -21.60 -7.40
CA THR A 275 -7.36 -21.55 -8.29
C THR A 275 -8.30 -22.71 -8.05
N THR A 276 -7.78 -23.95 -8.01
CA THR A 276 -8.61 -25.15 -7.75
C THR A 276 -8.91 -25.34 -6.27
N ARG A 277 -8.11 -24.72 -5.38
CA ARG A 277 -8.23 -24.81 -3.92
C ARG A 277 -7.94 -26.22 -3.41
N GLU A 278 -7.14 -26.98 -4.15
CA GLU A 278 -6.82 -28.36 -3.84
C GLU A 278 -5.34 -28.51 -3.48
N LYS A 279 -5.05 -29.48 -2.61
CA LYS A 279 -3.70 -29.93 -2.35
C LYS A 279 -3.15 -30.58 -3.61
N VAL A 280 -1.99 -30.12 -4.08
CA VAL A 280 -1.28 -30.69 -5.22
C VAL A 280 -0.45 -31.88 -4.76
N TRP A 281 0.43 -31.66 -3.77
CA TRP A 281 1.26 -32.70 -3.17
C TRP A 281 1.69 -32.29 -1.76
N ASN A 282 2.20 -33.25 -1.00
CA ASN A 282 2.94 -33.01 0.23
C ASN A 282 4.14 -33.98 0.28
N ALA A 283 5.20 -33.58 0.98
CA ALA A 283 6.36 -34.43 1.25
C ALA A 283 6.90 -34.16 2.65
N THR A 284 7.68 -35.12 3.15
CA THR A 284 8.41 -34.99 4.41
C THR A 284 9.89 -35.20 4.16
N ALA A 285 10.73 -34.57 4.96
CA ALA A 285 12.16 -34.86 5.02
C ALA A 285 12.60 -34.94 6.47
N GLY A 286 13.43 -35.94 6.76
CA GLY A 286 13.96 -36.14 8.11
C GLY A 286 14.77 -37.43 8.20
N ALA A 287 15.40 -37.61 9.35
CA ALA A 287 16.07 -38.83 9.76
C ALA A 287 15.27 -39.47 10.91
N ALA A 288 15.89 -40.39 11.66
CA ALA A 288 15.22 -41.01 12.82
C ALA A 288 15.07 -40.07 14.04
N GLY A 289 15.57 -38.83 13.95
CA GLY A 289 15.52 -37.82 15.02
C GLY A 289 14.30 -36.91 14.89
N SER A 290 14.31 -35.79 15.63
CA SER A 290 13.38 -34.69 15.35
C SER A 290 14.00 -33.77 14.30
N ASP A 291 13.21 -33.45 13.29
CA ASP A 291 13.55 -32.57 12.18
C ASP A 291 12.44 -31.52 12.01
N TYR A 292 12.82 -30.25 11.93
CA TYR A 292 11.88 -29.13 11.96
C TYR A 292 11.98 -28.28 10.70
N GLY A 293 10.84 -27.85 10.17
CA GLY A 293 10.77 -26.88 9.08
C GLY A 293 10.31 -25.52 9.59
N TYR A 294 11.01 -24.44 9.24
CA TYR A 294 10.71 -23.09 9.75
C TYR A 294 10.46 -22.06 8.65
N GLY A 295 11.14 -22.15 7.51
CA GLY A 295 11.03 -21.14 6.45
C GLY A 295 11.02 -21.75 5.06
N VAL A 296 10.32 -21.08 4.14
CA VAL A 296 10.19 -21.49 2.75
C VAL A 296 10.33 -20.28 1.83
N TRP A 297 11.03 -20.46 0.72
CA TRP A 297 11.21 -19.45 -0.31
C TRP A 297 11.32 -20.10 -1.69
N GLY A 298 10.81 -19.44 -2.72
CA GLY A 298 10.92 -19.87 -4.11
C GLY A 298 11.43 -18.76 -5.01
N ASN A 299 11.89 -19.13 -6.20
CA ASN A 299 12.17 -18.19 -7.28
C ASN A 299 11.08 -18.34 -8.33
N ASP A 300 10.45 -17.24 -8.75
CA ASP A 300 9.42 -17.24 -9.80
C ASP A 300 9.98 -17.65 -11.18
N GLU A 301 11.31 -17.60 -11.34
CA GLU A 301 12.00 -17.96 -12.58
C GLU A 301 12.37 -19.46 -12.68
N GLU A 302 12.37 -20.19 -11.56
CA GLU A 302 12.83 -21.57 -11.48
C GLU A 302 11.78 -22.47 -10.83
N PRO A 303 11.60 -23.74 -11.26
CA PRO A 303 10.56 -24.63 -10.74
C PRO A 303 10.92 -25.24 -9.37
N TYR A 304 11.80 -24.57 -8.59
CA TYR A 304 12.37 -25.09 -7.36
C TYR A 304 11.94 -24.28 -6.15
N ILE A 305 11.68 -25.00 -5.06
CA ILE A 305 11.37 -24.43 -3.75
C ILE A 305 12.46 -24.80 -2.77
N TYR A 306 12.78 -23.88 -1.87
CA TYR A 306 13.80 -24.02 -0.86
C TYR A 306 13.17 -23.93 0.52
N THR A 307 13.50 -24.87 1.39
CA THR A 307 13.09 -24.83 2.79
C THR A 307 14.30 -24.75 3.70
N VAL A 308 14.15 -24.08 4.82
CA VAL A 308 15.14 -24.02 5.89
C VAL A 308 14.55 -24.58 7.19
N GLY A 309 15.40 -25.25 7.95
CA GLY A 309 15.00 -26.04 9.09
C GLY A 309 16.14 -26.41 10.02
N GLU A 310 15.87 -27.43 10.83
CA GLU A 310 16.83 -28.08 11.70
C GLU A 310 16.75 -29.59 11.53
N THR A 311 17.90 -30.26 11.54
CA THR A 311 18.02 -31.73 11.57
C THR A 311 19.15 -32.11 12.49
N ALA A 312 18.91 -32.96 13.50
CA ALA A 312 19.93 -33.37 14.47
C ALA A 312 20.74 -32.20 15.11
N GLY A 313 20.12 -31.03 15.28
CA GLY A 313 20.75 -29.81 15.80
C GLY A 313 21.55 -29.00 14.78
N GLU A 314 21.58 -29.41 13.51
CA GLU A 314 22.27 -28.74 12.40
C GLU A 314 21.33 -27.80 11.65
N HIS A 315 21.87 -26.67 11.15
CA HIS A 315 21.15 -25.80 10.24
C HIS A 315 20.94 -26.54 8.92
N TRP A 316 19.69 -26.72 8.52
CA TRP A 316 19.34 -27.52 7.35
C TRP A 316 18.67 -26.70 6.27
N ILE A 317 19.17 -26.78 5.04
CA ILE A 317 18.54 -26.21 3.86
C ILE A 317 18.29 -27.31 2.83
N ILE A 318 17.10 -27.31 2.22
CA ILE A 318 16.65 -28.34 1.29
C ILE A 318 16.12 -27.69 0.02
N LYS A 319 16.46 -28.25 -1.14
CA LYS A 319 15.94 -27.88 -2.45
C LYS A 319 14.98 -28.97 -2.95
N TRP A 320 13.78 -28.55 -3.30
CA TRP A 320 12.68 -29.41 -3.74
C TRP A 320 12.37 -29.18 -5.22
N ASP A 321 11.99 -30.26 -5.92
CA ASP A 321 11.38 -30.18 -7.24
C ASP A 321 9.85 -30.06 -7.16
N ASP A 322 9.22 -29.80 -8.30
CA ASP A 322 7.76 -29.66 -8.36
C ASP A 322 6.98 -30.99 -8.22
N ASN A 323 7.68 -32.11 -8.06
CA ASN A 323 7.13 -33.45 -7.83
C ASN A 323 7.33 -33.93 -6.38
N ALA A 324 7.58 -33.00 -5.45
CA ALA A 324 7.78 -33.27 -4.03
C ALA A 324 9.04 -34.12 -3.74
N GLN A 325 10.06 -34.07 -4.60
CA GLN A 325 11.33 -34.77 -4.40
C GLN A 325 12.41 -33.80 -3.92
N VAL A 326 13.24 -34.28 -3.00
CA VAL A 326 14.48 -33.60 -2.61
C VAL A 326 15.51 -33.75 -3.71
N ILE A 327 15.97 -32.64 -4.28
CA ILE A 327 17.02 -32.59 -5.30
C ILE A 327 18.39 -32.61 -4.64
N SER A 328 18.54 -31.75 -3.63
CA SER A 328 19.75 -31.62 -2.82
C SER A 328 19.37 -31.04 -1.46
N ASP A 329 20.20 -31.31 -0.47
CA ASP A 329 20.15 -30.69 0.83
C ASP A 329 21.57 -30.36 1.32
N SER A 330 21.67 -29.46 2.30
CA SER A 330 22.94 -29.11 2.92
C SER A 330 22.73 -28.83 4.40
N LYS A 331 23.67 -29.31 5.21
CA LYS A 331 23.63 -29.25 6.67
C LYS A 331 24.91 -28.60 7.15
N ILE A 332 24.79 -27.61 8.03
CA ILE A 332 25.96 -26.95 8.61
C ILE A 332 25.87 -26.92 10.13
N TRP A 333 27.02 -27.21 10.71
CA TRP A 333 27.28 -27.19 12.14
C TRP A 333 28.38 -26.19 12.46
N PHE A 334 28.14 -25.28 13.43
CA PHE A 334 29.03 -24.15 13.70
C PHE A 334 29.91 -24.31 14.97
N TYR A 335 29.66 -25.27 15.87
CA TYR A 335 30.36 -25.36 17.17
C TYR A 335 30.58 -26.77 17.70
N ASP A 336 31.75 -27.08 18.28
CA ASP A 336 32.13 -28.43 18.80
C ASP A 336 31.24 -29.03 19.92
N THR A 337 30.14 -28.38 20.31
CA THR A 337 29.21 -28.88 21.35
C THR A 337 27.82 -29.18 20.77
N PRO A 338 27.21 -30.33 21.10
CA PRO A 338 25.85 -30.67 20.71
C PRO A 338 24.82 -29.68 21.27
N GLY A 339 24.08 -28.98 20.39
CA GLY A 339 22.86 -28.24 20.74
C GLY A 339 22.73 -26.88 20.07
N ALA A 340 21.66 -26.73 19.29
CA ALA A 340 21.05 -25.47 18.84
C ALA A 340 21.79 -24.66 17.75
N ASN A 341 22.03 -25.24 16.57
CA ASN A 341 22.13 -24.46 15.33
C ASN A 341 20.83 -24.61 14.53
N THR A 342 19.88 -23.69 14.69
CA THR A 342 18.54 -23.84 14.08
C THR A 342 18.40 -22.89 12.91
N GLY A 343 18.12 -23.40 11.69
CA GLY A 343 17.84 -22.55 10.54
C GLY A 343 16.40 -22.06 10.57
N ARG A 344 16.16 -20.75 10.61
CA ARG A 344 14.87 -20.18 11.04
C ARG A 344 14.17 -19.31 10.02
N ALA A 345 14.91 -18.65 9.13
CA ALA A 345 14.34 -17.86 8.06
C ALA A 345 15.18 -18.00 6.80
N ILE A 346 14.53 -17.88 5.64
CA ILE A 346 15.13 -17.96 4.31
C ILE A 346 14.56 -16.84 3.44
N THR A 347 15.42 -16.23 2.64
CA THR A 347 15.05 -15.31 1.56
C THR A 347 16.05 -15.46 0.42
N GLY A 348 15.77 -14.90 -0.75
CA GLY A 348 16.64 -15.03 -1.91
C GLY A 348 16.45 -13.93 -2.92
N ASN A 349 17.42 -13.82 -3.84
CA ASN A 349 17.43 -12.83 -4.92
C ASN A 349 17.35 -13.42 -6.33
N GLY A 350 16.94 -14.69 -6.42
CA GLY A 350 16.91 -15.45 -7.68
C GLY A 350 18.26 -16.06 -8.08
N THR A 351 19.39 -15.63 -7.51
CA THR A 351 20.72 -16.20 -7.78
C THR A 351 21.43 -16.73 -6.53
N VAL A 352 21.05 -16.20 -5.37
CA VAL A 352 21.63 -16.45 -4.06
C VAL A 352 20.49 -16.61 -3.05
N LEU A 353 20.67 -17.56 -2.13
CA LEU A 353 19.82 -17.74 -0.96
C LEU A 353 20.53 -17.20 0.27
N TYR A 354 19.74 -16.62 1.17
CA TYR A 354 20.18 -16.16 2.48
C TYR A 354 19.36 -16.86 3.54
N THR A 355 20.04 -17.49 4.49
CA THR A 355 19.37 -18.07 5.66
C THR A 355 19.97 -17.53 6.93
N CYS A 356 19.16 -17.45 7.99
CA CYS A 356 19.66 -17.10 9.31
C CYS A 356 19.19 -18.10 10.38
N GLY A 357 19.96 -18.19 11.46
CA GLY A 357 19.68 -19.10 12.56
C GLY A 357 20.33 -18.71 13.87
N ALA A 358 19.82 -19.24 14.99
CA ALA A 358 20.53 -19.18 16.27
C ALA A 358 21.57 -20.28 16.35
N SER A 359 22.68 -19.96 17.00
CA SER A 359 23.74 -20.83 17.49
C SER A 359 23.88 -20.67 19.01
N GLY A 360 24.01 -21.75 19.78
CA GLY A 360 24.09 -21.67 21.25
C GLY A 360 25.22 -22.52 21.87
N ILE A 361 25.95 -21.93 22.82
CA ILE A 361 26.56 -22.62 23.97
C ILE A 361 26.12 -21.91 25.26
N ALA A 362 25.35 -22.61 26.09
CA ALA A 362 25.22 -22.30 27.50
C ALA A 362 26.46 -22.83 28.26
N ALA A 363 27.59 -22.14 28.18
CA ALA A 363 28.70 -22.33 29.13
C ALA A 363 28.64 -21.28 30.25
N HIS A 364 28.10 -20.08 29.97
CA HIS A 364 27.97 -19.00 30.96
C HIS A 364 26.73 -18.11 30.72
N GLY A 365 25.53 -18.72 30.69
CA GLY A 365 24.26 -17.99 30.84
C GLY A 365 23.83 -17.10 29.67
N GLY A 366 23.07 -17.66 28.72
CA GLY A 366 21.93 -16.97 28.10
C GLY A 366 22.12 -16.20 26.79
N ALA A 367 23.30 -16.15 26.18
CA ALA A 367 23.46 -15.49 24.86
C ALA A 367 23.52 -16.53 23.72
N THR A 368 22.58 -16.46 22.78
CA THR A 368 22.66 -17.15 21.48
C THR A 368 23.23 -16.21 20.43
N ASP A 369 24.22 -16.68 19.68
CA ASP A 369 24.79 -15.95 18.55
C ASP A 369 23.93 -16.21 17.32
N MET A 370 23.73 -15.20 16.49
CA MET A 370 22.96 -15.34 15.25
C MET A 370 23.91 -15.41 14.06
N THR A 371 23.71 -16.41 13.21
CA THR A 371 24.53 -16.63 12.01
C THR A 371 23.70 -16.40 10.76
N LEU A 372 24.24 -15.59 9.84
CA LEU A 372 23.73 -15.41 8.49
C LEU A 372 24.59 -16.24 7.53
N LEU A 373 23.92 -16.94 6.62
CA LEU A 373 24.53 -17.83 5.64
C LEU A 373 24.08 -17.45 4.24
N GLN A 374 25.04 -17.44 3.33
CA GLN A 374 24.82 -17.19 1.92
C GLN A 374 25.08 -18.47 1.14
N TRP A 375 24.15 -18.83 0.26
CA TRP A 375 24.21 -20.07 -0.51
C TRP A 375 23.98 -19.78 -1.99
N ASP A 376 24.59 -20.59 -2.86
CA ASP A 376 24.17 -20.65 -4.25
C ASP A 376 22.87 -21.47 -4.37
N LEU A 377 22.24 -21.44 -5.55
CA LEU A 377 21.00 -22.22 -5.80
C LEU A 377 21.22 -23.74 -5.83
N ASN A 378 22.46 -24.22 -5.77
CA ASN A 378 22.81 -25.62 -5.63
C ASN A 378 23.06 -26.02 -4.16
N LEU A 379 22.83 -25.09 -3.22
CA LEU A 379 23.05 -25.21 -1.79
C LEU A 379 24.52 -25.31 -1.37
N ASN A 380 25.45 -24.87 -2.21
CA ASN A 380 26.83 -24.68 -1.77
C ASN A 380 26.92 -23.39 -0.96
N LEU A 381 27.54 -23.47 0.22
CA LEU A 381 27.83 -22.29 1.03
C LEU A 381 28.81 -21.37 0.28
N ILE A 382 28.38 -20.14 0.04
CA ILE A 382 29.19 -19.08 -0.56
C ILE A 382 29.97 -18.34 0.53
N ASP A 383 29.26 -17.93 1.58
CA ASP A 383 29.80 -17.12 2.67
C ASP A 383 29.00 -17.34 3.97
N ASN A 384 29.62 -17.06 5.11
CA ASN A 384 28.94 -17.03 6.40
C ASN A 384 29.45 -15.88 7.26
N GLN A 385 28.53 -15.29 8.02
CA GLN A 385 28.85 -14.27 9.01
C GLN A 385 28.14 -14.59 10.32
N THR A 386 28.92 -14.70 11.40
CA THR A 386 28.41 -14.91 12.76
C THR A 386 28.52 -13.61 13.54
N TRP A 387 27.43 -13.20 14.19
CA TRP A 387 27.45 -12.10 15.15
C TRP A 387 27.49 -12.65 16.57
N GLY A 388 28.64 -12.48 17.22
CA GLY A 388 28.75 -12.62 18.66
C GLY A 388 28.20 -11.37 19.36
N TYR A 389 27.48 -11.54 20.48
CA TYR A 389 27.38 -10.44 21.44
C TYR A 389 28.81 -10.08 21.88
N PRO A 390 29.24 -8.80 21.82
CA PRO A 390 30.57 -8.45 22.29
C PRO A 390 30.68 -8.81 23.77
N ASN A 391 31.56 -9.75 24.09
CA ASN A 391 32.03 -9.98 25.45
C ASN A 391 32.70 -8.69 25.94
N VAL A 392 31.95 -7.81 26.61
CA VAL A 392 32.53 -6.67 27.35
C VAL A 392 33.09 -7.22 28.66
N ALA A 393 34.16 -8.01 28.57
CA ALA A 393 34.87 -8.54 29.73
C ALA A 393 36.16 -7.79 30.06
N GLU A 394 36.58 -6.80 29.25
CA GLU A 394 37.74 -5.98 29.59
C GLU A 394 37.42 -4.48 29.53
N GLN A 395 37.49 -3.86 30.72
CA GLN A 395 37.43 -2.43 31.03
C GLN A 395 36.05 -1.77 31.14
N GLY A 396 35.43 -1.93 32.30
CA GLY A 396 35.05 -0.78 33.13
C GLY A 396 33.83 0.07 32.75
N GLU A 397 33.12 -0.20 31.67
CA GLU A 397 31.83 0.44 31.38
C GLU A 397 30.68 -0.50 31.73
N ILE A 398 29.84 -0.07 32.67
CA ILE A 398 28.64 -0.79 33.11
C ILE A 398 27.58 -0.68 32.00
N GLY A 399 27.76 -1.46 30.93
CA GLY A 399 26.69 -1.80 29.99
C GLY A 399 25.82 -2.86 30.64
N TYR A 400 24.55 -2.55 30.86
CA TYR A 400 23.59 -3.54 31.32
C TYR A 400 23.51 -4.66 30.28
N SER A 401 23.97 -5.86 30.64
CA SER A 401 23.53 -7.08 29.97
C SER A 401 22.03 -7.18 30.17
N VAL A 402 21.28 -7.30 29.08
CA VAL A 402 19.90 -7.78 29.20
C VAL A 402 20.03 -9.22 29.68
N TRP A 403 19.75 -9.44 30.96
CA TRP A 403 19.53 -10.77 31.51
C TRP A 403 18.28 -11.35 30.82
N CYS A 404 18.45 -12.01 29.68
CA CYS A 404 17.49 -12.95 29.14
C CYS A 404 17.72 -14.28 29.85
N ASN A 405 16.94 -14.55 30.89
CA ASN A 405 16.98 -15.78 31.68
C ASN A 405 16.36 -16.99 30.95
N ASN A 406 16.04 -16.87 29.68
CA ASN A 406 15.56 -17.98 28.85
C ASN A 406 16.44 -18.08 27.61
N THR A 407 16.69 -19.32 27.21
CA THR A 407 17.53 -19.80 26.10
C THR A 407 17.06 -19.39 24.70
N ASP A 408 16.14 -18.43 24.60
CA ASP A 408 15.22 -18.29 23.47
C ASP A 408 15.34 -16.92 22.80
N VAL A 409 16.57 -16.46 22.53
CA VAL A 409 16.78 -15.40 21.53
C VAL A 409 16.82 -16.06 20.15
N VAL A 410 15.65 -16.35 19.58
CA VAL A 410 15.50 -16.67 18.16
C VAL A 410 14.04 -16.37 17.78
N THR A 411 13.68 -15.58 16.78
CA THR A 411 14.30 -15.45 15.45
C THR A 411 14.06 -14.06 14.86
N ALA A 412 15.06 -13.54 14.17
CA ALA A 412 14.99 -12.26 13.48
C ALA A 412 14.33 -12.41 12.11
N GLY A 413 13.41 -11.52 11.75
CA GLY A 413 12.91 -11.40 10.39
C GLY A 413 14.09 -11.11 9.45
N LEU A 414 14.33 -11.99 8.49
CA LEU A 414 15.32 -11.78 7.44
C LEU A 414 14.60 -11.27 6.19
N ARG A 415 15.03 -10.14 5.66
CA ARG A 415 14.41 -9.57 4.46
C ARG A 415 15.42 -8.89 3.58
N LEU A 416 15.35 -9.20 2.30
CA LEU A 416 16.12 -8.52 1.28
C LEU A 416 15.30 -7.36 0.73
N SER A 417 15.86 -6.16 0.76
CA SER A 417 15.25 -4.96 0.17
C SER A 417 15.35 -4.98 -1.34
N TRP A 418 14.52 -4.19 -2.03
CA TRP A 418 14.65 -3.99 -3.48
C TRP A 418 15.96 -3.30 -3.88
N LEU A 419 16.66 -2.66 -2.94
CA LEU A 419 18.01 -2.11 -3.15
C LEU A 419 19.09 -3.18 -3.14
N GLY A 420 18.73 -4.46 -2.94
CA GLY A 420 19.70 -5.54 -2.77
C GLY A 420 20.34 -5.55 -1.39
N GLU A 421 19.90 -4.70 -0.46
CA GLU A 421 20.45 -4.65 0.89
C GLU A 421 19.70 -5.64 1.77
N LEU A 422 20.43 -6.51 2.46
CA LEU A 422 19.84 -7.49 3.36
C LEU A 422 19.64 -6.87 4.74
N TYR A 423 18.46 -7.06 5.29
CA TYR A 423 18.08 -6.55 6.58
C TYR A 423 17.69 -7.69 7.51
N ARG A 424 17.98 -7.47 8.78
CA ARG A 424 17.60 -8.33 9.88
C ARG A 424 16.84 -7.50 10.92
N GLY A 425 15.66 -7.96 11.31
CA GLY A 425 14.87 -7.38 12.39
C GLY A 425 15.10 -8.13 13.71
N ASP A 426 15.78 -7.51 14.67
CA ASP A 426 15.72 -7.91 16.09
C ASP A 426 14.96 -6.83 16.89
N SER A 427 15.38 -6.46 18.11
CA SER A 427 14.83 -5.26 18.77
C SER A 427 15.21 -3.95 18.04
N PHE A 428 16.08 -4.06 17.03
CA PHE A 428 16.58 -3.02 16.13
C PHE A 428 16.56 -3.51 14.68
N LEU A 429 16.64 -2.58 13.73
CA LEU A 429 16.85 -2.88 12.32
C LEU A 429 18.36 -2.85 12.02
N VAL A 430 18.94 -3.99 11.68
CA VAL A 430 20.35 -4.10 11.28
C VAL A 430 20.45 -4.30 9.78
N ARG A 431 21.20 -3.41 9.11
CA ARG A 431 21.53 -3.50 7.70
C ARG A 431 22.81 -4.28 7.51
N TRP A 432 22.79 -5.28 6.63
CA TRP A 432 23.98 -5.92 6.12
C TRP A 432 24.56 -5.10 4.96
N SER A 433 25.77 -4.59 5.12
CA SER A 433 26.57 -4.13 4.00
C SER A 433 27.49 -5.26 3.58
N THR A 434 27.13 -6.00 2.53
CA THR A 434 28.15 -6.75 1.79
C THR A 434 29.17 -5.72 1.30
N GLY A 435 30.46 -5.93 1.57
CA GLY A 435 31.53 -5.20 0.87
C GLY A 435 31.56 -5.45 -0.64
N GLY A 436 30.53 -6.10 -1.20
CA GLY A 436 30.29 -6.34 -2.62
C GLY A 436 28.91 -5.83 -3.02
N TYR A 437 28.85 -5.15 -4.15
CA TYR A 437 27.66 -4.69 -4.83
C TYR A 437 26.65 -5.84 -5.02
N ILE A 438 25.53 -5.83 -4.29
CA ILE A 438 24.36 -6.63 -4.66
C ILE A 438 23.61 -5.78 -5.70
N PRO A 439 23.45 -6.24 -6.96
CA PRO A 439 22.79 -5.45 -7.98
C PRO A 439 21.33 -5.16 -7.55
N PRO A 440 20.82 -3.93 -7.79
CA PRO A 440 19.44 -3.58 -7.50
C PRO A 440 18.46 -4.53 -8.23
N TYR A 441 17.28 -4.77 -7.65
CA TYR A 441 16.28 -5.63 -8.30
C TYR A 441 15.58 -4.90 -9.46
N PRO A 442 15.21 -5.62 -10.54
CA PRO A 442 14.24 -5.10 -11.48
C PRO A 442 12.90 -4.86 -10.75
N PRO A 443 12.18 -3.76 -11.04
CA PRO A 443 10.89 -3.53 -10.41
C PRO A 443 9.88 -4.65 -10.70
N THR A 444 9.04 -4.96 -9.70
CA THR A 444 8.02 -6.02 -9.76
C THR A 444 6.61 -5.46 -9.49
N SER A 445 5.58 -6.28 -9.68
CA SER A 445 4.17 -5.90 -9.44
C SER A 445 3.71 -4.65 -10.21
N LEU A 446 4.15 -4.49 -11.45
CA LEU A 446 3.76 -3.35 -12.29
C LEU A 446 2.26 -3.41 -12.62
N SER A 447 1.52 -2.37 -12.27
CA SER A 447 0.13 -2.16 -12.69
C SER A 447 -0.10 -0.75 -13.19
N ILE A 448 -1.03 -0.62 -14.13
CA ILE A 448 -1.49 0.65 -14.68
C ILE A 448 -3.01 0.58 -14.84
N PHE A 449 -3.71 1.65 -14.48
CA PHE A 449 -5.13 1.87 -14.76
C PHE A 449 -5.30 3.24 -15.43
N ILE A 450 -5.98 3.28 -16.58
CA ILE A 450 -6.32 4.52 -17.30
C ILE A 450 -7.66 5.04 -16.78
N ASN A 451 -7.67 6.25 -16.24
CA ASN A 451 -8.84 6.89 -15.62
C ASN A 451 -9.56 5.94 -14.63
N ASP A 452 -8.78 5.26 -13.78
CA ASP A 452 -9.28 4.29 -12.80
C ASP A 452 -10.10 3.12 -13.41
N GLY A 453 -9.77 2.72 -14.64
CA GLY A 453 -10.29 1.51 -15.29
C GLY A 453 -11.65 1.68 -16.00
N VAL A 454 -12.05 2.91 -16.32
CA VAL A 454 -13.27 3.16 -17.11
C VAL A 454 -13.11 2.66 -18.56
N GLU A 455 -14.21 2.17 -19.16
CA GLU A 455 -14.18 1.55 -20.49
C GLU A 455 -13.98 2.56 -21.65
N GLU A 456 -14.48 3.78 -21.50
CA GLU A 456 -14.50 4.80 -22.55
C GLU A 456 -14.05 6.18 -22.05
N THR A 457 -13.45 6.99 -22.93
CA THR A 457 -13.13 8.40 -22.66
C THR A 457 -13.40 9.29 -23.87
N GLY A 458 -13.88 10.50 -23.59
CA GLY A 458 -14.00 11.59 -24.56
C GLY A 458 -12.77 12.50 -24.65
N ASN A 459 -11.71 12.21 -23.89
CA ASN A 459 -10.52 13.04 -23.78
C ASN A 459 -9.26 12.23 -24.08
N LEU A 460 -8.37 12.78 -24.92
CA LEU A 460 -7.05 12.21 -25.20
C LEU A 460 -6.08 12.39 -24.04
N ASN A 461 -6.28 13.38 -23.18
CA ASN A 461 -5.53 13.52 -21.93
C ASN A 461 -6.21 12.72 -20.83
N VAL A 462 -5.53 11.67 -20.36
CA VAL A 462 -6.01 10.74 -19.32
C VAL A 462 -5.11 10.78 -18.10
N THR A 463 -5.63 10.33 -16.96
CA THR A 463 -4.85 10.11 -15.75
C THR A 463 -4.52 8.63 -15.64
N LEU A 464 -3.25 8.31 -15.42
CA LEU A 464 -2.77 6.97 -15.15
C LEU A 464 -2.61 6.80 -13.65
N THR A 465 -3.11 5.69 -13.11
CA THR A 465 -2.89 5.24 -11.72
C THR A 465 -1.92 4.05 -11.76
N LEU A 466 -0.81 4.13 -11.04
CA LEU A 466 0.38 3.28 -11.24
C LEU A 466 0.81 2.57 -9.95
N SER A 467 1.27 1.33 -10.05
CA SER A 467 1.97 0.60 -9.00
C SER A 467 3.20 -0.08 -9.55
N ALA A 468 4.34 -0.01 -8.86
CA ALA A 468 5.54 -0.77 -9.15
C ALA A 468 6.41 -0.86 -7.90
N THR A 469 6.68 -2.08 -7.43
CA THR A 469 7.54 -2.34 -6.28
C THR A 469 9.00 -2.21 -6.70
N GLY A 470 9.77 -1.38 -5.99
CA GLY A 470 11.20 -1.18 -6.24
C GLY A 470 11.55 -0.23 -7.40
N ALA A 471 10.56 0.46 -8.00
CA ALA A 471 10.81 1.42 -9.07
C ALA A 471 11.34 2.76 -8.54
N THR A 472 12.43 3.26 -9.13
CA THR A 472 12.91 4.65 -8.92
C THR A 472 12.54 5.54 -10.10
N GLU A 473 12.40 4.95 -11.28
CA GLU A 473 12.06 5.64 -12.52
C GLU A 473 10.98 4.89 -13.30
N MET A 474 10.26 5.63 -14.15
CA MET A 474 9.19 5.13 -15.01
C MET A 474 9.28 5.71 -16.43
N CYS A 475 8.71 5.00 -17.39
CA CYS A 475 8.47 5.50 -18.74
C CYS A 475 7.22 4.86 -19.35
N PHE A 476 6.71 5.47 -20.42
CA PHE A 476 5.42 5.13 -21.00
C PHE A 476 5.47 5.05 -22.52
N SER A 477 4.58 4.27 -23.11
CA SER A 477 4.44 4.12 -24.55
C SER A 477 2.99 3.93 -24.98
N ASN A 478 2.62 4.45 -26.14
CA ASN A 478 1.31 4.21 -26.76
C ASN A 478 1.33 3.01 -27.74
N ASP A 479 2.51 2.58 -28.21
CA ASP A 479 2.67 1.55 -29.24
C ASP A 479 3.41 0.30 -28.72
N GLY A 480 3.92 0.34 -27.49
CA GLY A 480 4.72 -0.72 -26.86
C GLY A 480 6.15 -0.83 -27.39
N ASN A 481 6.57 0.05 -28.31
CA ASN A 481 7.88 0.03 -28.96
C ASN A 481 8.69 1.29 -28.65
N THR A 482 8.04 2.45 -28.74
CA THR A 482 8.67 3.76 -28.55
C THR A 482 8.26 4.29 -27.18
N TYR A 483 9.20 4.26 -26.22
CA TYR A 483 8.98 4.76 -24.88
C TYR A 483 9.42 6.21 -24.73
N SER A 484 8.76 6.93 -23.83
CA SER A 484 9.22 8.24 -23.34
C SER A 484 10.60 8.12 -22.67
N SER A 485 11.26 9.25 -22.46
CA SER A 485 12.42 9.27 -21.56
C SER A 485 12.02 8.80 -20.16
N TRP A 486 12.95 8.12 -19.49
CA TRP A 486 12.83 7.80 -18.07
C TRP A 486 12.67 9.06 -17.22
N GLU A 487 11.75 9.00 -16.27
CA GLU A 487 11.47 10.06 -15.30
C GLU A 487 11.28 9.45 -13.90
N VAL A 488 11.32 10.27 -12.84
CA VAL A 488 11.14 9.79 -11.46
C VAL A 488 9.81 9.07 -11.29
N TYR A 489 9.83 7.90 -10.66
CA TYR A 489 8.63 7.11 -10.39
C TYR A 489 7.66 7.86 -9.46
N THR A 490 6.38 7.87 -9.85
CA THR A 490 5.26 8.38 -9.05
C THR A 490 4.05 7.48 -9.26
N VAL A 491 3.10 7.49 -8.32
CA VAL A 491 1.89 6.64 -8.38
C VAL A 491 0.81 7.17 -9.33
N SER A 492 1.00 8.34 -9.95
CA SER A 492 0.03 8.92 -10.89
C SER A 492 0.68 9.84 -11.92
N LYS A 493 0.17 9.81 -13.16
CA LYS A 493 0.67 10.63 -14.27
C LYS A 493 -0.45 11.07 -15.22
N ILE A 494 -0.40 12.31 -15.70
CA ILE A 494 -1.20 12.74 -16.87
C ILE A 494 -0.51 12.29 -18.15
N TRP A 495 -1.24 11.59 -19.00
CA TRP A 495 -0.73 11.01 -20.24
C TRP A 495 -1.62 11.35 -21.44
N GLU A 496 -1.00 11.60 -22.60
CA GLU A 496 -1.70 11.86 -23.85
C GLU A 496 -1.76 10.58 -24.70
N LEU A 497 -2.98 10.10 -24.96
CA LEU A 497 -3.25 8.95 -25.80
C LEU A 497 -2.90 9.24 -27.27
N GLU A 498 -2.60 8.19 -28.03
CA GLU A 498 -2.46 8.31 -29.48
C GLU A 498 -3.76 8.85 -30.12
N SER A 499 -3.61 9.79 -31.06
CA SER A 499 -4.74 10.37 -31.79
C SER A 499 -5.59 9.35 -32.56
N GLY A 500 -6.81 9.74 -32.93
CA GLY A 500 -7.75 8.91 -33.70
C GLY A 500 -8.70 8.09 -32.83
N VAL A 501 -9.86 7.70 -33.37
CA VAL A 501 -10.90 6.96 -32.64
C VAL A 501 -10.55 5.49 -32.41
N GLY A 502 -11.10 4.90 -31.36
CA GLY A 502 -11.02 3.47 -31.08
C GLY A 502 -10.18 3.12 -29.85
N LEU A 503 -9.85 1.83 -29.74
CA LEU A 503 -9.10 1.27 -28.62
C LEU A 503 -7.69 1.88 -28.54
N LYS A 504 -7.33 2.38 -27.36
CA LYS A 504 -6.02 2.93 -27.01
C LYS A 504 -5.37 2.05 -25.98
N THR A 505 -4.05 1.86 -26.11
CA THR A 505 -3.26 1.09 -25.16
C THR A 505 -2.17 2.00 -24.60
N VAL A 506 -1.94 1.94 -23.30
CA VAL A 506 -0.78 2.59 -22.66
C VAL A 506 0.04 1.51 -22.00
N PHE A 507 1.32 1.45 -22.35
CA PHE A 507 2.32 0.60 -21.73
C PHE A 507 3.08 1.41 -20.69
N PHE A 508 3.32 0.80 -19.54
CA PHE A 508 4.07 1.35 -18.43
C PHE A 508 5.24 0.42 -18.12
N ASN A 509 6.46 0.96 -18.20
CA ASN A 509 7.67 0.29 -17.76
C ASN A 509 8.30 1.05 -16.59
N ALA A 510 9.01 0.32 -15.74
CA ALA A 510 9.65 0.85 -14.56
C ALA A 510 11.09 0.33 -14.47
N ARG A 511 11.98 1.11 -13.86
CA ARG A 511 13.35 0.67 -13.58
C ARG A 511 13.85 1.14 -12.23
N ASN A 512 14.87 0.46 -11.75
CA ASN A 512 15.70 0.88 -10.63
C ASN A 512 17.11 1.18 -11.15
N ASP A 513 17.48 2.45 -11.19
CA ASP A 513 18.72 2.93 -11.83
C ASP A 513 18.85 2.44 -13.30
N THR A 514 19.71 1.46 -13.58
CA THR A 514 19.89 0.92 -14.94
C THR A 514 19.12 -0.38 -15.20
N ILE A 515 18.36 -0.90 -14.24
CA ILE A 515 17.73 -2.23 -14.31
C ILE A 515 16.22 -2.09 -14.50
N GLU A 516 15.76 -2.43 -15.70
CA GLU A 516 14.34 -2.37 -16.10
C GLU A 516 13.55 -3.58 -15.58
N ALA A 517 12.24 -3.41 -15.40
CA ALA A 517 11.33 -4.49 -15.08
C ALA A 517 11.35 -5.59 -16.16
N VAL A 518 11.06 -6.83 -15.76
CA VAL A 518 11.09 -8.01 -16.64
C VAL A 518 10.18 -7.83 -17.87
N ALA A 519 9.02 -7.21 -17.66
CA ALA A 519 8.10 -6.84 -18.72
C ALA A 519 7.31 -5.57 -18.34
N PRO A 520 6.95 -4.74 -19.33
CA PRO A 520 6.05 -3.62 -19.10
C PRO A 520 4.63 -4.12 -18.79
N SER A 521 3.92 -3.37 -17.95
CA SER A 521 2.48 -3.54 -17.74
C SER A 521 1.70 -2.67 -18.75
N LYS A 522 0.42 -2.96 -18.97
CA LYS A 522 -0.41 -2.20 -19.90
C LYS A 522 -1.87 -2.17 -19.49
N ASP A 523 -2.55 -1.12 -19.94
CA ASP A 523 -4.00 -1.00 -19.84
C ASP A 523 -4.58 -0.41 -21.13
N THR A 524 -5.88 -0.53 -21.32
CA THR A 524 -6.59 -0.09 -22.52
C THR A 524 -7.85 0.70 -22.22
N ILE A 525 -8.14 1.71 -23.05
CA ILE A 525 -9.37 2.50 -23.00
C ILE A 525 -9.90 2.78 -24.40
N THR A 526 -11.22 2.86 -24.60
CA THR A 526 -11.77 3.24 -25.90
C THR A 526 -11.94 4.76 -25.99
N TYR A 527 -11.25 5.40 -26.92
CA TYR A 527 -11.45 6.82 -27.21
C TYR A 527 -12.57 7.01 -28.25
N ILE A 528 -13.58 7.79 -27.87
CA ILE A 528 -14.65 8.22 -28.77
C ILE A 528 -14.71 9.75 -28.82
N ILE A 529 -15.08 10.29 -29.98
CA ILE A 529 -15.19 11.75 -30.16
C ILE A 529 -16.50 12.21 -29.49
N PRO A 530 -16.47 13.13 -28.50
CA PRO A 530 -17.68 13.70 -27.94
C PRO A 530 -18.52 14.40 -29.02
N PRO A 531 -19.86 14.44 -28.91
CA PRO A 531 -20.69 15.12 -29.91
C PRO A 531 -20.35 16.61 -30.04
N THR A 532 -20.43 17.13 -31.27
CA THR A 532 -20.07 18.52 -31.61
C THR A 532 -21.15 19.20 -32.45
N GLU A 533 -20.98 20.50 -32.71
CA GLU A 533 -21.89 21.32 -33.55
C GLU A 533 -23.35 21.32 -33.09
N LEU A 534 -23.57 21.34 -31.77
CA LEU A 534 -24.90 21.39 -31.18
C LEU A 534 -25.62 22.70 -31.53
N SER A 535 -26.88 22.61 -31.95
CA SER A 535 -27.77 23.78 -32.04
C SER A 535 -29.21 23.44 -31.71
N ILE A 536 -29.93 24.43 -31.22
CA ILE A 536 -31.36 24.38 -30.91
C ILE A 536 -32.02 25.66 -31.43
N ILE A 537 -33.07 25.49 -32.21
CA ILE A 537 -33.89 26.59 -32.74
C ILE A 537 -35.34 26.34 -32.32
N ILE A 538 -35.96 27.31 -31.64
CA ILE A 538 -37.35 27.21 -31.17
C ILE A 538 -38.27 27.83 -32.22
N ASN A 539 -39.30 27.09 -32.66
CA ASN A 539 -40.31 27.54 -33.63
C ASN A 539 -39.71 28.19 -34.89
N GLY A 540 -38.63 27.60 -35.44
CA GLY A 540 -37.94 28.16 -36.63
C GLY A 540 -37.27 29.51 -36.40
N GLY A 541 -37.00 29.89 -35.14
CA GLY A 541 -36.33 31.15 -34.78
C GLY A 541 -37.28 32.30 -34.48
N ALA A 542 -38.56 32.00 -34.20
CA ALA A 542 -39.54 33.01 -33.80
C ALA A 542 -39.10 33.74 -32.52
N LEU A 543 -39.22 35.07 -32.50
CA LEU A 543 -38.94 35.89 -31.32
C LEU A 543 -39.99 35.69 -30.22
N GLU A 544 -41.24 35.42 -30.61
CA GLU A 544 -42.37 35.23 -29.71
C GLU A 544 -43.21 33.99 -30.03
N THR A 545 -43.90 33.45 -29.02
CA THR A 545 -44.90 32.37 -29.17
C THR A 545 -46.11 32.61 -28.27
N SER A 546 -47.33 32.39 -28.79
CA SER A 546 -48.56 32.37 -27.99
C SER A 546 -48.88 30.98 -27.42
N SER A 547 -48.15 29.95 -27.84
CA SER A 547 -48.32 28.57 -27.40
C SER A 547 -47.19 28.16 -26.44
N PRO A 548 -47.50 27.54 -25.29
CA PRO A 548 -46.50 26.91 -24.43
C PRO A 548 -45.90 25.65 -25.06
N ASN A 549 -46.58 25.04 -26.04
CA ASN A 549 -46.06 23.93 -26.82
C ASN A 549 -45.34 24.47 -28.06
N VAL A 550 -44.05 24.19 -28.17
CA VAL A 550 -43.15 24.64 -29.23
C VAL A 550 -42.53 23.45 -29.95
N GLN A 551 -42.07 23.69 -31.17
CA GLN A 551 -41.24 22.73 -31.92
C GLN A 551 -39.78 23.16 -31.84
N LEU A 552 -38.91 22.24 -31.45
CA LEU A 552 -37.46 22.39 -31.46
C LEU A 552 -36.91 21.82 -32.75
N THR A 553 -36.03 22.56 -33.42
CA THR A 553 -35.17 22.07 -34.50
C THR A 553 -33.75 21.92 -33.95
N LEU A 554 -33.17 20.74 -34.11
CA LEU A 554 -31.96 20.31 -33.43
C LEU A 554 -30.88 19.90 -34.43
N SER A 555 -29.63 20.19 -34.11
CA SER A 555 -28.47 19.66 -34.83
C SER A 555 -27.39 19.26 -33.84
N ALA A 556 -26.71 18.17 -34.12
CA ALA A 556 -25.49 17.70 -33.46
C ALA A 556 -24.80 16.70 -34.39
N ILE A 557 -23.47 16.69 -34.37
CA ILE A 557 -22.65 15.69 -35.05
C ILE A 557 -22.22 14.64 -34.02
N GLY A 558 -22.40 13.37 -34.36
CA GLY A 558 -21.92 12.24 -33.57
C GLY A 558 -22.75 11.91 -32.32
N ALA A 559 -23.92 12.54 -32.12
CA ALA A 559 -24.84 12.24 -31.05
C ALA A 559 -25.68 10.98 -31.35
N THR A 560 -25.89 10.13 -30.33
CA THR A 560 -26.83 9.00 -30.39
C THR A 560 -28.04 9.20 -29.47
N GLU A 561 -27.89 10.02 -28.44
CA GLU A 561 -28.93 10.33 -27.48
C GLU A 561 -28.98 11.84 -27.18
N MET A 562 -30.14 12.29 -26.72
CA MET A 562 -30.43 13.67 -26.34
C MET A 562 -31.27 13.78 -25.08
N CYS A 563 -31.17 14.89 -24.38
CA CYS A 563 -32.08 15.25 -23.29
C CYS A 563 -32.26 16.77 -23.17
N PHE A 564 -33.31 17.18 -22.48
CA PHE A 564 -33.77 18.58 -22.44
C PHE A 564 -34.07 19.04 -21.02
N SER A 565 -34.02 20.35 -20.80
CA SER A 565 -34.37 20.97 -19.52
C SER A 565 -34.93 22.39 -19.74
N ASN A 566 -35.84 22.82 -18.86
CA ASN A 566 -36.32 24.22 -18.81
C ASN A 566 -35.53 25.07 -17.80
N ASP A 567 -34.90 24.46 -16.80
CA ASP A 567 -34.21 25.15 -15.69
C ASP A 567 -32.67 25.04 -15.76
N GLY A 568 -32.15 24.19 -16.65
CA GLY A 568 -30.71 23.90 -16.78
C GLY A 568 -30.15 23.01 -15.67
N VAL A 569 -31.01 22.52 -14.77
CA VAL A 569 -30.65 21.70 -13.59
C VAL A 569 -31.27 20.32 -13.71
N THR A 570 -32.59 20.27 -13.91
CA THR A 570 -33.37 19.03 -14.03
C THR A 570 -33.54 18.70 -15.50
N TYR A 571 -32.88 17.63 -15.95
CA TYR A 571 -33.00 17.13 -17.32
C TYR A 571 -33.99 15.96 -17.40
N THR A 572 -34.59 15.80 -18.56
CA THR A 572 -35.31 14.57 -18.90
C THR A 572 -34.34 13.39 -18.94
N GLU A 573 -34.88 12.17 -18.89
CA GLU A 573 -34.14 10.98 -19.27
C GLU A 573 -33.56 11.13 -20.68
N TRP A 574 -32.45 10.44 -20.92
CA TRP A 574 -31.83 10.35 -22.24
C TRP A 574 -32.76 9.58 -23.19
N GLU A 575 -33.00 10.15 -24.36
CA GLU A 575 -33.79 9.54 -25.44
C GLU A 575 -32.97 9.48 -26.74
N PRO A 576 -33.32 8.62 -27.71
CA PRO A 576 -32.62 8.58 -29.00
C PRO A 576 -32.56 9.94 -29.67
N TYR A 577 -31.40 10.30 -30.22
CA TYR A 577 -31.21 11.58 -30.90
C TYR A 577 -32.12 11.68 -32.13
N ASP A 578 -32.83 12.82 -32.23
CA ASP A 578 -33.64 13.20 -33.38
C ASP A 578 -33.39 14.69 -33.69
N THR A 579 -33.64 15.07 -34.94
CA THR A 579 -33.47 16.44 -35.44
C THR A 579 -34.65 17.36 -35.10
N SER A 580 -35.71 16.82 -34.50
CA SER A 580 -36.87 17.60 -34.05
C SER A 580 -37.49 17.05 -32.77
N LYS A 581 -38.06 17.95 -31.96
CA LYS A 581 -38.77 17.56 -30.73
C LYS A 581 -39.92 18.51 -30.44
N ASN A 582 -41.08 17.97 -30.10
CA ASN A 582 -42.15 18.76 -29.49
C ASN A 582 -41.84 18.96 -28.01
N TRP A 583 -41.84 20.22 -27.55
CA TRP A 583 -41.43 20.58 -26.20
C TRP A 583 -42.43 21.54 -25.55
N THR A 584 -42.60 21.41 -24.24
CA THR A 584 -43.49 22.27 -23.46
C THR A 584 -42.65 23.21 -22.58
N LEU A 585 -42.77 24.51 -22.83
CA LEU A 585 -42.11 25.55 -22.07
C LEU A 585 -42.66 25.63 -20.64
N GLU A 586 -41.82 26.05 -19.71
CA GLU A 586 -42.25 26.36 -18.35
C GLU A 586 -43.30 27.50 -18.34
N SER A 587 -44.33 27.35 -17.52
CA SER A 587 -45.39 28.35 -17.35
C SER A 587 -44.89 29.70 -16.80
N GLY A 588 -45.69 30.76 -16.92
CA GLY A 588 -45.38 32.10 -16.43
C GLY A 588 -44.82 33.06 -17.50
N GLY A 589 -44.70 34.35 -17.17
CA GLY A 589 -44.18 35.37 -18.09
C GLY A 589 -42.66 35.40 -18.20
N GLY A 590 -42.13 36.22 -19.11
CA GLY A 590 -40.69 36.42 -19.33
C GLY A 590 -40.07 35.44 -20.32
N ILE A 591 -38.79 35.67 -20.65
CA ILE A 591 -38.03 34.84 -21.60
C ILE A 591 -37.99 33.39 -21.08
N LYS A 592 -38.31 32.44 -21.94
CA LYS A 592 -38.21 31.01 -21.69
C LYS A 592 -36.95 30.45 -22.33
N THR A 593 -36.28 29.57 -21.61
CA THR A 593 -35.02 28.94 -22.05
C THR A 593 -35.24 27.43 -22.12
N VAL A 594 -34.71 26.81 -23.16
CA VAL A 594 -34.63 25.35 -23.30
C VAL A 594 -33.17 24.98 -23.42
N TYR A 595 -32.69 24.13 -22.53
CA TYR A 595 -31.35 23.56 -22.53
C TYR A 595 -31.38 22.23 -23.27
N PHE A 596 -30.38 22.01 -24.12
CA PHE A 596 -30.24 20.82 -24.94
C PHE A 596 -28.86 20.21 -24.72
N ARG A 597 -28.83 18.93 -24.33
CA ARG A 597 -27.62 18.12 -24.21
C ARG A 597 -27.72 16.93 -25.16
N VAL A 598 -26.56 16.46 -25.59
CA VAL A 598 -26.41 15.24 -26.36
C VAL A 598 -25.22 14.43 -25.85
N ARG A 599 -25.28 13.12 -26.07
CA ARG A 599 -24.18 12.20 -25.78
C ARG A 599 -24.05 11.14 -26.87
N ASN A 600 -22.89 10.48 -26.88
CA ASN A 600 -22.72 9.20 -27.55
C ASN A 600 -22.19 8.15 -26.58
N SER A 601 -22.90 7.03 -26.48
CA SER A 601 -22.66 6.07 -25.40
C SER A 601 -22.69 6.77 -24.04
N THR A 602 -21.58 6.76 -23.29
CA THR A 602 -21.43 7.40 -21.98
C THR A 602 -20.85 8.81 -22.03
N ILE A 603 -20.45 9.30 -23.21
CA ILE A 603 -19.70 10.55 -23.37
C ILE A 603 -20.61 11.71 -23.80
N GLU A 604 -20.78 12.69 -22.90
CA GLU A 604 -21.54 13.91 -23.15
C GLU A 604 -20.74 14.95 -23.95
N ALA A 605 -21.45 15.79 -24.71
CA ALA A 605 -20.87 16.99 -25.29
C ALA A 605 -20.37 17.97 -24.22
N ALA A 606 -19.31 18.73 -24.53
CA ALA A 606 -18.62 19.57 -23.56
C ALA A 606 -19.52 20.63 -22.87
N THR A 607 -20.50 21.19 -23.58
CA THR A 607 -21.43 22.18 -23.02
C THR A 607 -22.83 22.02 -23.60
N PRO A 608 -23.90 22.14 -22.77
CA PRO A 608 -25.25 22.25 -23.30
C PRO A 608 -25.40 23.52 -24.14
N VAL A 609 -26.25 23.47 -25.16
CA VAL A 609 -26.68 24.66 -25.89
C VAL A 609 -28.08 25.09 -25.45
N ILE A 610 -28.39 26.37 -25.62
CA ILE A 610 -29.67 26.93 -25.18
C ILE A 610 -30.43 27.57 -26.33
N GLY A 611 -31.74 27.40 -26.33
CA GLY A 611 -32.68 28.15 -27.15
C GLY A 611 -33.53 29.04 -26.26
N THR A 612 -33.88 30.24 -26.73
CA THR A 612 -34.75 31.14 -25.97
C THR A 612 -35.92 31.64 -26.81
N ILE A 613 -37.08 31.82 -26.18
CA ILE A 613 -38.26 32.42 -26.82
C ILE A 613 -39.06 33.23 -25.80
N MET A 614 -39.71 34.30 -26.25
CA MET A 614 -40.58 35.10 -25.38
C MET A 614 -42.04 34.67 -25.55
N PRO A 615 -42.80 34.35 -24.49
CA PRO A 615 -44.24 34.19 -24.59
C PRO A 615 -44.85 35.51 -25.04
N SER A 616 -45.69 35.50 -26.07
CA SER A 616 -46.37 36.70 -26.53
C SER A 616 -47.21 37.25 -25.38
N SER A 617 -46.95 38.49 -24.96
CA SER A 617 -47.83 39.16 -24.02
C SER A 617 -49.13 39.44 -24.76
N GLU A 618 -50.17 38.65 -24.52
CA GLU A 618 -51.51 39.15 -24.75
C GLU A 618 -51.71 40.31 -23.78
N LEU A 619 -51.47 41.54 -24.24
CA LEU A 619 -52.18 42.70 -23.71
C LEU A 619 -53.64 42.53 -24.12
N PHE A 620 -54.31 41.56 -23.51
CA PHE A 620 -55.76 41.48 -23.51
C PHE A 620 -56.25 42.56 -22.56
N VAL A 621 -56.33 43.80 -23.04
CA VAL A 621 -57.22 44.80 -22.47
C VAL A 621 -58.53 44.64 -23.23
N PRO A 622 -59.53 43.94 -22.69
CA PRO A 622 -60.83 43.86 -23.37
C PRO A 622 -61.41 45.27 -23.49
N GLY A 623 -61.48 45.78 -24.72
CA GLY A 623 -62.24 47.00 -25.03
C GLY A 623 -61.57 48.12 -25.83
N PHE A 624 -60.33 48.01 -26.32
CA PHE A 624 -59.73 49.09 -27.13
C PHE A 624 -59.14 48.63 -28.47
N PRO A 625 -59.51 49.24 -29.61
CA PRO A 625 -58.89 48.94 -30.90
C PRO A 625 -57.49 49.57 -31.02
N THR A 626 -56.68 48.94 -31.86
CA THR A 626 -55.23 49.05 -32.06
C THR A 626 -54.61 50.40 -32.48
N PRO A 627 -55.30 51.52 -32.82
CA PRO A 627 -54.58 52.75 -33.19
C PRO A 627 -54.06 53.61 -32.02
N ILE A 628 -54.47 53.37 -30.76
CA ILE A 628 -54.18 54.30 -29.65
C ILE A 628 -52.78 54.08 -29.03
N LEU A 629 -52.17 52.90 -29.23
CA LEU A 629 -50.85 52.58 -28.64
C LEU A 629 -49.70 53.39 -29.27
N LEU A 630 -49.87 53.88 -30.51
CA LEU A 630 -48.90 54.76 -31.18
C LEU A 630 -48.95 56.21 -30.67
N MET A 631 -50.03 56.67 -30.03
CA MET A 631 -50.08 58.02 -29.44
C MET A 631 -49.30 58.12 -28.12
N VAL A 632 -49.29 57.08 -27.28
CA VAL A 632 -48.64 57.13 -25.96
C VAL A 632 -47.11 57.13 -26.08
N ALA A 633 -46.55 56.39 -27.05
CA ALA A 633 -45.12 56.46 -27.36
C ALA A 633 -44.70 57.83 -27.93
N SER A 634 -45.57 58.47 -28.71
CA SER A 634 -45.32 59.79 -29.31
C SER A 634 -45.29 60.93 -28.28
N PHE A 635 -46.13 60.88 -27.25
CA PHE A 635 -46.16 61.89 -26.19
C PHE A 635 -44.96 61.81 -25.23
N ALA A 636 -44.43 60.61 -24.96
CA ALA A 636 -43.24 60.44 -24.12
C ALA A 636 -41.98 61.03 -24.77
N VAL A 637 -41.83 60.88 -26.09
CA VAL A 637 -40.71 61.46 -26.87
C VAL A 637 -40.80 63.00 -26.92
N ILE A 638 -42.01 63.56 -27.07
CA ILE A 638 -42.23 65.02 -27.06
C ILE A 638 -42.05 65.64 -25.66
N TYR A 639 -42.44 64.92 -24.60
CA TYR A 639 -42.24 65.37 -23.21
C TYR A 639 -40.75 65.43 -22.83
N LEU A 640 -39.95 64.44 -23.25
CA LEU A 640 -38.51 64.41 -23.01
C LEU A 640 -37.73 65.44 -23.87
N ALA A 641 -38.19 65.74 -25.08
CA ALA A 641 -37.60 66.79 -25.92
C ALA A 641 -37.84 68.20 -25.35
N ARG A 642 -38.98 68.47 -24.69
CA ARG A 642 -39.28 69.77 -24.06
C ARG A 642 -38.49 70.05 -22.78
N GLN A 643 -38.00 69.04 -22.08
CA GLN A 643 -37.18 69.24 -20.87
C GLN A 643 -35.74 69.68 -21.18
N ARG A 644 -35.22 69.45 -22.40
CA ARG A 644 -33.87 69.90 -22.81
C ARG A 644 -33.79 71.35 -23.29
N VAL A 645 -34.91 72.01 -23.57
CA VAL A 645 -34.92 73.40 -24.09
C VAL A 645 -35.10 74.44 -22.97
N LYS A 646 -35.44 74.04 -21.74
CA LYS A 646 -35.65 74.96 -20.60
C LYS A 646 -34.43 75.19 -19.68
N SER A 647 -33.25 74.64 -20.00
CA SER A 647 -32.03 74.85 -19.19
C SER A 647 -30.98 75.75 -19.85
N ILE A 648 -31.33 76.47 -20.91
CA ILE A 648 -30.48 77.51 -21.53
C ILE A 648 -31.34 78.75 -21.77
N GLU A 649 -31.74 79.42 -20.68
CA GLU A 649 -31.99 80.86 -20.64
C GLU A 649 -32.34 81.26 -19.20
N PHE A 650 -31.62 82.29 -18.71
CA PHE A 650 -31.69 82.99 -17.42
C PHE A 650 -30.98 82.37 -16.20
N GLY A 651 -29.86 83.02 -15.82
CA GLY A 651 -29.31 83.02 -14.45
C GLY A 651 -27.82 82.81 -14.38
#